data_AF-A6GC53-F1
#
_entry.id   AF-A6GC53-F1
#
_cell.length_a   1.000
_cell.length_b   1.000
_cell.length_c   1.000
_cell.angle_alpha   90.00
_cell.angle_beta   90.00
_cell.angle_gamma   90.00
#
_symmetry.space_group_name_H-M   'P 1'
#
loop_
_entity.id
_entity.type
_entity.pdbx_description
1 polymer ?
#
loop_
_entity_poly.entity_id
_entity_poly.type
_entity_poly.pdbx_seq_one_letter_code
_entity_poly.pdbx_strand_id
1 'polypeptide(L)'
;MRIAFVHNLKTRETEAQAEFDSPETVVAIATMLRDLGHQVGLFDMSNELGQAVAELERYAPDLVLNTAEGQGGPLREALFPALFEELGLAYTGSGPTTCALTLDKHRTKEVVAALGVPTPRSFLIEDYTELADIPASSWPIPAIIKPNFEGSSKGVSGHSIAHDPREVPLLVSRLLARFEAGVLVEAFVPGRDVTVPWLEVVGALPAAEYSFGDAPVDAQQIYDYELKQDGGAVQVQTPAKLAPALARKLARMSERIVAALNVRDLARLDFRITPSGEPYFLEINALPSLEPGASIYESAALAGLSQPDMVLGSVIASAVRRQPVTRSPQPSRPRRPRVGLIYNLRRVDPRRGDDSEAEFDSRETVDALADALGQLGLDVVELEATPDLVHTLPRAKLALAFNIAEGSRGRCRELIVPALLELLGVPYTGSDAVAMALTLDKSLAKAAVAAAGLRTPSWAVLRRGSDPLPTGLRYPLFLKPIAEGSSKGIDDGAVVLDERSLRTRAWALLARYHQPVLVEEYLPGREFTVGIVEALHPAVLAPMEIIHDDSDSHAFYGFESKLSADAGVRYQAPAQVDADLDDALRSAAQAAFRALGCRDVARIDLRLDAAGEAHFIECNPLPGLSPGWSDLCMIAAAEGIDYAGLVAGLVAPALARAGHSLPSLGGSGRARVN
;
A
#
# COMPACT_ATOMS: atom_id res chain seq x y z
N MET A 1 -10.04 29.03 2.95
CA MET A 1 -9.82 27.57 2.77
C MET A 1 -10.72 26.83 3.75
N ARG A 2 -11.15 25.63 3.39
CA ARG A 2 -11.76 24.66 4.28
C ARG A 2 -10.63 23.91 4.98
N ILE A 3 -10.48 24.13 6.28
CA ILE A 3 -9.47 23.46 7.08
C ILE A 3 -10.15 22.38 7.90
N ALA A 4 -9.67 21.15 7.75
CA ALA A 4 -9.97 20.09 8.71
C ALA A 4 -8.96 20.19 9.83
N PHE A 5 -9.43 20.50 11.04
CA PHE A 5 -8.61 20.41 12.23
C PHE A 5 -8.75 19.00 12.81
N VAL A 6 -7.69 18.22 12.64
CA VAL A 6 -7.61 16.81 13.05
C VAL A 6 -6.84 16.75 14.36
N HIS A 7 -7.46 16.21 15.41
CA HIS A 7 -6.93 16.17 16.78
C HIS A 7 -7.29 14.87 17.50
N ASN A 8 -6.58 14.53 18.58
CA ASN A 8 -7.05 13.57 19.57
C ASN A 8 -7.65 14.32 20.76
N LEU A 9 -8.89 14.02 21.14
CA LEU A 9 -9.53 14.68 22.28
C LEU A 9 -9.15 14.03 23.62
N LYS A 10 -8.63 14.83 24.56
CA LYS A 10 -8.45 14.43 25.96
C LYS A 10 -9.81 14.38 26.64
N THR A 11 -10.18 13.20 27.13
CA THR A 11 -11.46 12.96 27.82
C THR A 11 -11.28 12.63 29.30
N ARG A 12 -10.06 12.24 29.71
CA ARG A 12 -9.69 11.89 31.08
C ARG A 12 -8.26 12.34 31.38
N GLU A 13 -8.01 12.79 32.60
CA GLU A 13 -6.64 13.07 33.07
C GLU A 13 -5.91 11.76 33.39
N THR A 14 -5.32 11.16 32.36
CA THR A 14 -4.54 9.92 32.44
C THR A 14 -3.23 10.08 31.70
N GLU A 15 -2.18 9.37 32.13
CA GLU A 15 -0.86 9.38 31.48
C GLU A 15 -0.94 9.01 29.99
N ALA A 16 -1.88 8.12 29.61
CA ALA A 16 -2.10 7.72 28.22
C ALA A 16 -2.62 8.87 27.32
N GLN A 17 -3.45 9.77 27.86
CA GLN A 17 -4.02 10.91 27.13
C GLN A 17 -3.26 12.22 27.40
N ALA A 18 -2.09 12.17 28.02
CA ALA A 18 -1.36 13.38 28.41
C ALA A 18 -0.94 14.27 27.22
N GLU A 19 -0.82 13.68 26.03
CA GLU A 19 -0.44 14.35 24.78
C GLU A 19 -1.66 14.79 23.94
N PHE A 20 -2.87 14.45 24.36
CA PHE A 20 -4.10 14.79 23.64
C PHE A 20 -4.56 16.22 23.96
N ASP A 21 -5.22 16.85 23.00
CA ASP A 21 -5.72 18.22 23.15
C ASP A 21 -6.92 18.27 24.10
N SER A 22 -6.91 19.23 25.03
CA SER A 22 -8.07 19.52 25.87
C SER A 22 -9.22 20.11 25.03
N PRO A 23 -10.49 19.98 25.48
CA PRO A 23 -11.61 20.63 24.83
C PRO A 23 -11.40 22.14 24.65
N GLU A 24 -10.79 22.81 25.63
CA GLU A 24 -10.46 24.23 25.61
C GLU A 24 -9.43 24.55 24.51
N THR A 25 -8.38 23.73 24.39
CA THR A 25 -7.36 23.86 23.34
C THR A 25 -7.98 23.67 21.95
N VAL A 26 -8.82 22.65 21.78
CA VAL A 26 -9.50 22.40 20.51
C VAL A 26 -10.35 23.60 20.09
N VAL A 27 -11.14 24.15 21.03
CA VAL A 27 -11.98 25.33 20.78
C VAL A 27 -11.12 26.57 20.48
N ALA A 28 -10.02 26.78 21.20
CA ALA A 28 -9.12 27.91 20.99
C ALA A 28 -8.49 27.87 19.59
N ILE A 29 -7.91 26.74 19.19
CA ILE A 29 -7.33 26.55 17.85
C ILE A 29 -8.39 26.74 16.76
N ALA A 30 -9.58 26.14 16.93
CA ALA A 30 -10.68 26.32 15.99
C ALA A 30 -11.11 27.78 15.85
N THR A 31 -11.08 28.55 16.94
CA THR A 31 -11.43 29.98 16.94
C THR A 31 -10.36 30.78 16.21
N MET A 32 -9.07 30.58 16.53
CA MET A 32 -7.96 31.23 15.82
C MET A 32 -8.00 30.97 14.31
N LEU A 33 -8.27 29.72 13.89
CA LEU A 33 -8.43 29.39 12.48
C LEU A 33 -9.61 30.11 11.81
N ARG A 34 -10.73 30.31 12.52
CA ARG A 34 -11.89 31.06 12.02
C ARG A 34 -11.59 32.56 11.94
N ASP A 35 -10.85 33.10 12.90
CA ASP A 35 -10.44 34.51 12.93
C ASP A 35 -9.49 34.84 11.76
N LEU A 36 -8.66 33.87 11.34
CA LEU A 36 -7.88 33.92 10.08
C LEU A 36 -8.74 33.82 8.80
N GLY A 37 -10.06 33.69 8.93
CA GLY A 37 -11.00 33.63 7.81
C GLY A 37 -11.14 32.26 7.16
N HIS A 38 -10.83 31.17 7.87
CA HIS A 38 -10.99 29.81 7.36
C HIS A 38 -12.34 29.18 7.78
N GLN A 39 -12.87 28.29 6.94
CA GLN A 39 -13.97 27.42 7.33
C GLN A 39 -13.38 26.20 8.03
N VAL A 40 -13.76 25.93 9.27
CA VAL A 40 -13.10 24.91 10.11
C VAL A 40 -14.06 23.76 10.43
N GLY A 41 -13.65 22.54 10.11
CA GLY A 41 -14.27 21.29 10.58
C GLY A 41 -13.41 20.65 11.66
N LEU A 42 -14.02 20.06 12.68
CA LEU A 42 -13.32 19.39 13.79
C LEU A 42 -13.43 17.89 13.59
N PHE A 43 -12.30 17.18 13.63
CA PHE A 43 -12.23 15.74 13.41
C PHE A 43 -11.45 15.11 14.57
N ASP A 44 -12.19 14.50 15.48
CA ASP A 44 -11.63 13.79 16.63
C ASP A 44 -11.25 12.35 16.25
N MET A 45 -9.95 12.11 16.18
CA MET A 45 -9.33 10.83 15.84
C MET A 45 -9.21 9.88 17.03
N SER A 46 -9.72 10.26 18.20
CA SER A 46 -9.92 9.33 19.32
C SER A 46 -11.14 8.41 19.13
N ASN A 47 -12.00 8.68 18.14
CA ASN A 47 -13.16 7.86 17.78
C ASN A 47 -12.78 6.69 16.85
N GLU A 48 -13.76 5.92 16.40
CA GLU A 48 -13.52 4.84 15.42
C GLU A 48 -12.88 5.40 14.15
N LEU A 49 -11.61 5.01 13.90
CA LEU A 49 -10.77 5.59 12.85
C LEU A 49 -11.45 5.56 11.47
N GLY A 50 -12.10 4.44 11.11
CA GLY A 50 -12.81 4.32 9.83
C GLY A 50 -13.92 5.35 9.64
N GLN A 51 -14.66 5.67 10.71
CA GLN A 51 -15.69 6.71 10.67
C GLN A 51 -15.07 8.10 10.55
N ALA A 52 -14.03 8.39 11.36
CA ALA A 52 -13.37 9.69 11.37
C ALA A 52 -12.74 10.02 10.00
N VAL A 53 -12.16 9.00 9.33
CA VAL A 53 -11.64 9.12 7.96
C VAL A 53 -12.76 9.37 6.95
N ALA A 54 -13.85 8.61 7.00
CA ALA A 54 -14.98 8.80 6.10
C ALA A 54 -15.62 10.20 6.24
N GLU A 55 -15.64 10.75 7.47
CA GLU A 55 -16.09 12.11 7.74
C GLU A 55 -15.11 13.17 7.20
N LEU A 56 -13.80 12.95 7.37
CA LEU A 56 -12.74 13.81 6.83
C LEU A 56 -12.80 13.87 5.30
N GLU A 57 -12.94 12.73 4.63
CA GLU A 57 -13.11 12.64 3.17
C GLU A 57 -14.40 13.32 2.70
N ARG A 58 -15.52 13.13 3.41
CA ARG A 58 -16.79 13.80 3.10
C ARG A 58 -16.69 15.31 3.27
N TYR A 59 -15.95 15.76 4.28
CA TYR A 59 -15.68 17.18 4.48
C TYR A 59 -14.80 17.72 3.36
N ALA A 60 -13.88 16.93 2.81
CA ALA A 60 -13.04 17.29 1.67
C ALA A 60 -12.33 18.65 1.89
N PRO A 61 -11.42 18.71 2.89
CA PRO A 61 -10.70 19.94 3.24
C PRO A 61 -9.73 20.36 2.14
N ASP A 62 -9.47 21.66 2.04
CA ASP A 62 -8.38 22.22 1.23
C ASP A 62 -7.01 21.97 1.91
N LEU A 63 -7.00 21.87 3.24
CA LEU A 63 -5.80 21.63 4.06
C LEU A 63 -6.21 20.96 5.38
N VAL A 64 -5.40 20.02 5.86
CA VAL A 64 -5.51 19.46 7.21
C VAL A 64 -4.55 20.19 8.16
N LEU A 65 -5.08 20.78 9.23
CA LEU A 65 -4.26 21.13 10.40
C LEU A 65 -4.22 19.90 11.30
N ASN A 66 -3.04 19.28 11.45
CA ASN A 66 -2.89 18.08 12.26
C ASN A 66 -2.26 18.38 13.62
N THR A 67 -2.93 17.96 14.68
CA THR A 67 -2.35 17.77 16.03
C THR A 67 -2.53 16.34 16.52
N ALA A 68 -3.14 15.46 15.71
CA ALA A 68 -3.39 14.07 16.09
C ALA A 68 -2.15 13.16 15.90
N GLU A 69 -2.06 12.16 16.76
CA GLU A 69 -1.13 11.04 16.74
C GLU A 69 -1.87 9.70 17.00
N GLY A 70 -1.25 8.59 16.59
CA GLY A 70 -1.76 7.25 16.87
C GLY A 70 -1.82 6.93 18.37
N GLN A 71 -2.60 5.92 18.74
CA GLN A 71 -2.85 5.56 20.14
C GLN A 71 -1.65 4.87 20.84
N GLY A 72 -0.60 4.50 20.10
CA GLY A 72 0.59 3.88 20.69
C GLY A 72 1.60 3.37 19.66
N GLY A 73 2.78 2.97 20.17
CA GLY A 73 3.87 2.41 19.37
C GLY A 73 4.86 3.46 18.82
N PRO A 74 5.98 2.98 18.24
CA PRO A 74 7.10 3.83 17.81
C PRO A 74 6.80 4.66 16.54
N LEU A 75 5.68 4.41 15.86
CA LEU A 75 5.28 5.10 14.65
C LEU A 75 4.03 5.99 14.83
N ARG A 76 3.60 6.23 16.07
CA ARG A 76 2.29 6.87 16.32
C ARG A 76 2.17 8.27 15.73
N GLU A 77 3.22 9.10 15.81
CA GLU A 77 3.20 10.44 15.21
C GLU A 77 3.23 10.41 13.68
N ALA A 78 3.66 9.29 13.07
CA ALA A 78 3.72 9.12 11.62
C ALA A 78 2.39 8.66 11.00
N LEU A 79 1.47 8.12 11.81
CA LEU A 79 0.23 7.49 11.35
C LEU A 79 -0.63 8.44 10.50
N PHE A 80 -0.96 9.61 11.05
CA PHE A 80 -1.86 10.56 10.38
C PHE A 80 -1.21 11.27 9.20
N PRO A 81 0.05 11.75 9.27
CA PRO A 81 0.77 12.21 8.09
C PRO A 81 0.76 11.18 6.95
N ALA A 82 0.97 9.89 7.25
CA ALA A 82 0.97 8.84 6.23
C ALA A 82 -0.42 8.66 5.61
N LEU A 83 -1.46 8.70 6.45
CA LEU A 83 -2.85 8.67 6.00
C LEU A 83 -3.21 9.88 5.12
N PHE A 84 -2.74 11.09 5.44
CA PHE A 84 -3.02 12.26 4.61
C PHE A 84 -2.30 12.19 3.26
N GLU A 85 -1.07 11.65 3.23
CA GLU A 85 -0.35 11.38 1.98
C GLU A 85 -1.11 10.35 1.13
N GLU A 86 -1.61 9.26 1.73
CA GLU A 86 -2.44 8.24 1.06
C GLU A 86 -3.75 8.83 0.50
N LEU A 87 -4.42 9.68 1.28
CA LEU A 87 -5.67 10.35 0.87
C LEU A 87 -5.45 11.53 -0.09
N GLY A 88 -4.20 11.86 -0.43
CA GLY A 88 -3.85 13.01 -1.28
C GLY A 88 -4.24 14.37 -0.67
N LEU A 89 -4.35 14.46 0.65
CA LEU A 89 -4.70 15.67 1.38
C LEU A 89 -3.46 16.49 1.68
N ALA A 90 -3.50 17.80 1.39
CA ALA A 90 -2.47 18.71 1.89
C ALA A 90 -2.60 18.85 3.41
N TYR A 91 -1.48 18.92 4.14
CA TYR A 91 -1.50 18.99 5.59
C TYR A 91 -0.32 19.79 6.18
N THR A 92 -0.50 20.30 7.40
CA THR A 92 0.52 20.99 8.18
C THR A 92 1.38 20.02 8.98
N GLY A 93 2.65 20.36 9.15
CA GLY A 93 3.60 19.57 9.93
C GLY A 93 4.53 18.73 9.06
N SER A 94 5.35 17.92 9.72
CA SER A 94 6.40 17.13 9.06
C SER A 94 5.86 15.84 8.43
N GLY A 95 6.63 15.27 7.50
CA GLY A 95 6.28 14.00 6.83
C GLY A 95 6.35 12.77 7.74
N PRO A 96 5.78 11.63 7.33
CA PRO A 96 5.72 10.42 8.17
C PRO A 96 7.11 9.95 8.63
N THR A 97 8.10 9.95 7.73
CA THR A 97 9.48 9.57 8.04
C THR A 97 10.11 10.49 9.08
N THR A 98 9.86 11.80 8.97
CA THR A 98 10.40 12.78 9.91
C THR A 98 9.75 12.61 11.28
N CYS A 99 8.42 12.48 11.35
CA CYS A 99 7.71 12.24 12.61
C CYS A 99 8.15 10.94 13.30
N ALA A 100 8.29 9.84 12.55
CA ALA A 100 8.82 8.59 13.08
C ALA A 100 10.25 8.74 13.63
N LEU A 101 11.12 9.45 12.90
CA LEU A 101 12.50 9.69 13.33
C LEU A 101 12.56 10.56 14.58
N THR A 102 11.84 11.69 14.61
CA THR A 102 11.89 12.66 15.71
C THR A 102 11.32 12.11 17.01
N LEU A 103 10.40 11.15 16.93
CA LEU A 103 9.88 10.43 18.09
C LEU A 103 10.92 9.50 18.72
N ASP A 104 11.82 8.93 17.91
CA ASP A 104 12.95 8.11 18.37
C ASP A 104 14.09 9.00 18.87
N LYS A 105 14.18 9.16 20.20
CA LYS A 105 15.23 9.99 20.83
C LYS A 105 16.63 9.48 20.55
N HIS A 106 16.84 8.16 20.55
CA HIS A 106 18.15 7.58 20.30
C HIS A 106 18.61 7.84 18.88
N ARG A 107 17.80 7.47 17.88
CA ARG A 107 18.14 7.63 16.46
C ARG A 107 18.28 9.09 16.07
N THR A 108 17.41 9.95 16.58
CA THR A 108 17.55 11.40 16.38
C THR A 108 18.90 11.91 16.91
N LYS A 109 19.33 11.45 18.09
CA LYS A 109 20.64 11.84 18.65
C LYS A 109 21.81 11.34 17.82
N GLU A 110 21.75 10.13 17.28
CA GLU A 110 22.81 9.63 16.38
C GLU A 110 22.97 10.54 15.16
N VAL A 111 21.86 10.93 14.54
CA VAL A 111 21.86 11.86 13.39
C VAL A 111 22.39 13.23 13.80
N VAL A 112 21.92 13.79 14.92
CA VAL A 112 22.33 15.11 15.41
C VAL A 112 23.81 15.15 15.85
N ALA A 113 24.30 14.08 16.48
CA ALA A 113 25.70 13.94 16.87
C ALA A 113 26.63 13.86 15.64
N ALA A 114 26.20 13.21 14.56
CA ALA A 114 26.94 13.19 13.29
C ALA A 114 27.10 14.58 12.66
N LEU A 115 26.23 15.54 13.01
CA LEU A 115 26.36 16.96 12.63
C LEU A 115 27.34 17.71 13.55
N GLY A 116 27.93 17.08 14.55
CA GLY A 116 28.77 17.73 15.55
C GLY A 116 27.99 18.68 16.48
N VAL A 117 26.68 18.47 16.64
CA VAL A 117 25.91 19.11 17.71
C VAL A 117 26.04 18.24 18.96
N PRO A 118 26.41 18.80 20.13
CA PRO A 118 26.56 18.02 21.35
C PRO A 118 25.23 17.39 21.77
N THR A 119 25.23 16.07 21.92
CA THR A 119 24.16 15.29 22.57
C THR A 119 24.77 14.54 23.74
N PRO A 120 24.04 14.31 24.84
CA PRO A 120 24.57 13.49 25.92
C PRO A 120 24.82 12.07 25.42
N ARG A 121 25.86 11.42 25.95
CA ARG A 121 26.15 10.01 25.62
C ARG A 121 24.98 9.16 26.09
N SER A 122 24.44 8.32 25.23
CA SER A 122 23.30 7.47 25.56
C SER A 122 23.44 6.06 25.00
N PHE A 123 22.72 5.13 25.62
CA PHE A 123 22.55 3.75 25.20
C PHE A 123 21.04 3.48 25.07
N LEU A 124 20.61 2.91 23.96
CA LEU A 124 19.26 2.35 23.82
C LEU A 124 19.31 0.90 24.30
N ILE A 125 18.34 0.53 25.14
CA ILE A 125 18.14 -0.84 25.61
C ILE A 125 16.74 -1.25 25.21
N GLU A 126 16.62 -2.24 24.34
CA GLU A 126 15.32 -2.77 23.87
C GLU A 126 14.93 -4.04 24.64
N ASP A 127 15.92 -4.89 24.94
CA ASP A 127 15.75 -6.10 25.75
C ASP A 127 16.61 -6.06 27.03
N TYR A 128 16.06 -6.53 28.16
CA TYR A 128 16.78 -6.60 29.43
C TYR A 128 18.07 -7.44 29.36
N THR A 129 18.12 -8.44 28.48
CA THR A 129 19.29 -9.30 28.28
C THR A 129 20.50 -8.54 27.74
N GLU A 130 20.31 -7.44 27.00
CA GLU A 130 21.39 -6.59 26.49
C GLU A 130 22.23 -5.96 27.61
N LEU A 131 21.65 -5.80 28.80
CA LEU A 131 22.36 -5.23 29.95
C LEU A 131 23.52 -6.12 30.40
N ALA A 132 23.46 -7.43 30.14
CA ALA A 132 24.55 -8.35 30.48
C ALA A 132 25.81 -8.13 29.63
N ASP A 133 25.64 -7.59 28.41
CA ASP A 133 26.71 -7.37 27.45
C ASP A 133 27.41 -6.01 27.64
N ILE A 134 26.84 -5.12 28.47
CA ILE A 134 27.38 -3.78 28.71
C ILE A 134 28.09 -3.76 30.08
N PRO A 135 29.43 -3.60 30.12
CA PRO A 135 30.15 -3.55 31.39
C PRO A 135 29.67 -2.39 32.25
N ALA A 136 29.56 -2.60 33.56
CA ALA A 136 29.10 -1.57 34.51
C ALA A 136 29.94 -0.26 34.45
N SER A 137 31.21 -0.35 34.07
CA SER A 137 32.10 0.81 33.86
C SER A 137 31.77 1.64 32.61
N SER A 138 30.91 1.15 31.72
CA SER A 138 30.51 1.84 30.48
C SER A 138 29.39 2.85 30.72
N TRP A 139 28.63 2.70 31.81
CA TRP A 139 27.46 3.53 32.10
C TRP A 139 27.86 4.98 32.41
N PRO A 140 27.17 5.97 31.83
CA PRO A 140 27.52 7.38 32.00
C PRO A 140 26.87 7.92 33.28
N ILE A 141 27.44 7.61 34.44
CA ILE A 141 26.89 7.99 35.75
C ILE A 141 27.32 9.42 36.16
N PRO A 142 26.40 10.28 36.65
CA PRO A 142 24.96 10.03 36.82
C PRO A 142 24.24 9.89 35.49
N ALA A 143 23.35 8.90 35.38
CA ALA A 143 22.58 8.62 34.16
C ALA A 143 21.10 8.87 34.40
N ILE A 144 20.40 9.50 33.46
CA ILE A 144 18.94 9.55 33.41
C ILE A 144 18.42 8.40 32.56
N ILE A 145 17.49 7.62 33.11
CA ILE A 145 16.83 6.49 32.46
C ILE A 145 15.42 6.94 32.08
N LYS A 146 15.09 6.94 30.78
CA LYS A 146 13.81 7.43 30.27
C LYS A 146 13.29 6.61 29.08
N PRO A 147 11.98 6.55 28.82
CA PRO A 147 11.46 5.90 27.62
C PRO A 147 12.00 6.53 26.34
N ASN A 148 12.26 5.72 25.32
CA ASN A 148 12.82 6.24 24.06
C ASN A 148 11.78 7.04 23.26
N PHE A 149 10.54 6.53 23.17
CA PHE A 149 9.51 7.03 22.25
C PHE A 149 8.43 7.92 22.90
N GLU A 150 8.48 8.16 24.21
CA GLU A 150 7.41 8.91 24.90
C GLU A 150 7.74 10.41 25.01
N GLY A 151 6.77 11.29 24.76
CA GLY A 151 6.92 12.71 25.01
C GLY A 151 6.41 13.09 26.42
N SER A 152 6.20 14.40 26.64
CA SER A 152 5.61 14.95 27.87
C SER A 152 6.24 14.50 29.19
N SER A 153 7.51 14.08 29.16
CA SER A 153 8.22 13.50 30.33
C SER A 153 7.55 12.24 30.91
N LYS A 154 6.69 11.53 30.15
CA LYS A 154 6.08 10.27 30.61
C LYS A 154 7.16 9.28 31.03
N GLY A 155 6.95 8.60 32.16
CA GLY A 155 7.94 7.69 32.73
C GLY A 155 9.23 8.33 33.29
N VAL A 156 9.32 9.66 33.36
CA VAL A 156 10.46 10.37 33.97
C VAL A 156 10.04 11.03 35.28
N SER A 157 10.81 10.80 36.35
CA SER A 157 10.69 11.50 37.64
C SER A 157 12.06 11.69 38.29
N GLY A 158 12.12 12.32 39.47
CA GLY A 158 13.36 12.41 40.26
C GLY A 158 14.01 11.04 40.57
N HIS A 159 13.26 9.94 40.48
CA HIS A 159 13.77 8.57 40.66
C HIS A 159 14.35 7.93 39.37
N SER A 160 14.31 8.66 38.25
CA SER A 160 14.86 8.22 36.97
C SER A 160 16.37 8.43 36.85
N ILE A 161 17.03 9.02 37.85
CA ILE A 161 18.48 9.22 37.85
C ILE A 161 19.18 8.07 38.59
N ALA A 162 20.05 7.34 37.90
CA ALA A 162 21.01 6.43 38.51
C ALA A 162 22.29 7.19 38.89
N HIS A 163 22.68 7.11 40.16
CA HIS A 163 23.95 7.63 40.69
C HIS A 163 25.00 6.54 40.88
N ASP A 164 24.62 5.27 40.73
CA ASP A 164 25.52 4.12 40.77
C ASP A 164 25.25 3.20 39.58
N PRO A 165 26.28 2.66 38.89
CA PRO A 165 26.11 1.69 37.81
C PRO A 165 25.20 0.49 38.15
N ARG A 166 25.13 0.10 39.43
CA ARG A 166 24.31 -1.01 39.93
C ARG A 166 22.81 -0.69 39.96
N GLU A 167 22.43 0.58 39.89
CA GLU A 167 21.03 1.03 39.86
C GLU A 167 20.43 0.93 38.45
N VAL A 168 21.27 1.01 37.40
CA VAL A 168 20.84 1.01 35.99
C VAL A 168 19.98 -0.19 35.64
N PRO A 169 20.38 -1.46 35.93
CA PRO A 169 19.55 -2.60 35.55
C PRO A 169 18.16 -2.57 36.17
N LEU A 170 18.05 -2.19 37.45
CA LEU A 170 16.76 -2.12 38.15
C LEU A 170 15.83 -1.05 37.55
N LEU A 171 16.36 0.14 37.26
CA LEU A 171 15.58 1.23 36.67
C LEU A 171 15.16 0.91 35.23
N VAL A 172 16.06 0.31 34.45
CA VAL A 172 15.78 -0.14 33.08
C VAL A 172 14.71 -1.21 33.08
N SER A 173 14.80 -2.27 33.92
CA SER A 173 13.75 -3.29 34.02
C SER A 173 12.37 -2.71 34.33
N ARG A 174 12.33 -1.74 35.25
CA ARG A 174 11.07 -1.12 35.67
C ARG A 174 10.41 -0.36 34.54
N LEU A 175 11.20 0.36 33.72
CA LEU A 175 10.68 1.11 32.60
C LEU A 175 10.36 0.21 31.40
N LEU A 176 11.19 -0.79 31.08
CA LEU A 176 10.91 -1.74 29.99
C LEU A 176 9.62 -2.53 30.23
N ALA A 177 9.28 -2.82 31.49
CA ALA A 177 8.00 -3.48 31.83
C ALA A 177 6.75 -2.62 31.52
N ARG A 178 6.92 -1.31 31.30
CA ARG A 178 5.84 -0.36 30.97
C ARG A 178 5.95 0.18 29.55
N PHE A 179 7.17 0.28 29.02
CA PHE A 179 7.50 0.88 27.74
C PHE A 179 8.32 -0.11 26.91
N GLU A 180 7.61 -1.02 26.24
CA GLU A 180 8.21 -2.14 25.49
C GLU A 180 9.04 -1.70 24.29
N ALA A 181 8.82 -0.48 23.79
CA ALA A 181 9.56 0.09 22.65
C ALA A 181 10.98 0.57 23.03
N GLY A 182 11.48 0.23 24.21
CA GLY A 182 12.87 0.50 24.61
C GLY A 182 13.06 1.74 25.48
N VAL A 183 14.18 1.71 26.22
CA VAL A 183 14.55 2.68 27.25
C VAL A 183 15.93 3.24 26.95
N LEU A 184 16.07 4.55 27.11
CA LEU A 184 17.32 5.26 26.93
C LEU A 184 18.02 5.44 28.28
N VAL A 185 19.26 4.94 28.39
CA VAL A 185 20.19 5.24 29.49
C VAL A 185 21.14 6.33 29.03
N GLU A 186 20.93 7.55 29.51
CA GLU A 186 21.59 8.75 29.00
C GLU A 186 22.40 9.47 30.08
N ALA A 187 23.56 10.03 29.75
CA ALA A 187 24.34 10.86 30.65
C ALA A 187 23.49 12.04 31.16
N PHE A 188 23.35 12.18 32.47
CA PHE A 188 22.65 13.32 33.06
C PHE A 188 23.49 14.58 32.89
N VAL A 189 22.97 15.55 32.14
CA VAL A 189 23.61 16.86 31.98
C VAL A 189 23.11 17.77 33.09
N PRO A 190 23.93 18.20 34.07
CA PRO A 190 23.48 19.17 35.07
C PRO A 190 23.26 20.52 34.40
N GLY A 191 22.23 21.27 34.81
CA GLY A 191 21.95 22.57 34.19
C GLY A 191 20.48 22.93 34.10
N ARG A 192 20.18 23.81 33.13
CA ARG A 192 18.86 24.43 32.94
C ARG A 192 18.23 23.94 31.65
N ASP A 193 16.93 23.65 31.66
CA ASP A 193 16.17 23.26 30.47
C ASP A 193 15.77 24.50 29.66
N VAL A 194 16.15 24.50 28.39
CA VAL A 194 15.87 25.58 27.45
C VAL A 194 15.23 24.98 26.21
N THR A 195 14.10 25.54 25.81
CA THR A 195 13.41 25.14 24.60
C THR A 195 13.55 26.21 23.52
N VAL A 196 13.77 25.78 22.28
CA VAL A 196 13.87 26.65 21.10
C VAL A 196 12.74 26.26 20.15
N PRO A 197 11.61 26.98 20.17
CA PRO A 197 10.60 26.84 19.15
C PRO A 197 11.16 27.26 17.79
N TRP A 198 10.66 26.63 16.72
CA TRP A 198 11.07 26.91 15.36
C TRP A 198 9.83 26.96 14.47
N LEU A 199 9.79 27.95 13.58
CA LEU A 199 8.74 28.11 12.57
C LEU A 199 9.39 28.31 11.21
N GLU A 200 8.95 27.60 10.17
CA GLU A 200 9.64 27.63 8.87
C GLU A 200 9.67 29.03 8.21
N VAL A 201 8.67 29.86 8.49
CA VAL A 201 8.59 31.26 8.03
C VAL A 201 9.60 32.20 8.70
N VAL A 202 10.09 31.87 9.90
CA VAL A 202 10.92 32.76 10.74
C VAL A 202 12.30 32.17 10.99
N GLY A 203 12.41 30.85 11.09
CA GLY A 203 13.54 30.12 11.63
C GLY A 203 13.40 29.86 13.14
N ALA A 204 14.54 29.73 13.81
CA ALA A 204 14.64 29.54 15.25
C ALA A 204 14.14 30.80 15.98
N LEU A 205 13.13 30.60 16.82
CA LEU A 205 12.55 31.66 17.65
C LEU A 205 13.39 31.91 18.91
N PRO A 206 13.20 33.06 19.59
CA PRO A 206 13.82 33.30 20.89
C PRO A 206 13.54 32.15 21.86
N ALA A 207 14.60 31.62 22.45
CA ALA A 207 14.49 30.48 23.36
C ALA A 207 13.62 30.84 24.58
N ALA A 208 12.87 29.87 25.08
CA ALA A 208 12.12 29.96 26.33
C ALA A 208 12.74 29.04 27.39
N GLU A 209 12.57 29.38 28.65
CA GLU A 209 13.07 28.60 29.78
C GLU A 209 11.95 28.32 30.77
N TYR A 210 11.93 27.11 31.33
CA TYR A 210 11.03 26.76 32.42
C TYR A 210 11.68 27.11 33.77
N SER A 211 11.11 28.05 34.52
CA SER A 211 11.60 28.53 35.81
C SER A 211 10.72 28.03 36.96
N PHE A 212 11.34 27.41 37.97
CA PHE A 212 10.68 26.80 39.13
C PHE A 212 10.52 27.78 40.32
N GLY A 213 10.18 29.04 40.05
CA GLY A 213 10.02 30.07 41.08
C GLY A 213 11.32 30.36 41.86
N ASP A 214 11.18 30.70 43.16
CA ASP A 214 12.29 31.09 44.06
C ASP A 214 13.02 29.89 44.72
N ALA A 215 12.72 28.66 44.33
CA ALA A 215 13.44 27.49 44.84
C ALA A 215 14.91 27.54 44.37
N PRO A 216 15.90 27.27 45.25
CA PRO A 216 17.30 27.25 44.84
C PRO A 216 17.45 26.24 43.70
N VAL A 217 17.96 26.72 42.56
CA VAL A 217 18.23 25.91 41.36
C VAL A 217 19.19 24.79 41.74
N ASP A 218 18.65 23.65 42.15
CA ASP A 218 19.44 22.44 42.33
C ASP A 218 19.87 21.98 40.93
N ALA A 219 21.16 21.73 40.74
CA ALA A 219 21.72 21.30 39.46
C ALA A 219 21.10 19.98 38.95
N GLN A 220 20.36 19.27 39.81
CA GLN A 220 19.66 18.02 39.53
C GLN A 220 18.18 18.17 39.17
N GLN A 221 17.62 19.40 39.14
CA GLN A 221 16.19 19.60 38.90
C GLN A 221 15.79 19.17 37.47
N ILE A 222 14.80 18.27 37.37
CA ILE A 222 14.22 17.77 36.12
C ILE A 222 12.79 18.30 36.00
N TYR A 223 12.41 18.79 34.83
CA TYR A 223 11.01 19.09 34.52
C TYR A 223 10.23 17.80 34.21
N ASP A 224 9.75 17.14 35.26
CA ASP A 224 9.09 15.83 35.20
C ASP A 224 7.58 15.90 34.91
N TYR A 225 6.95 14.73 34.77
CA TYR A 225 5.53 14.61 34.43
C TYR A 225 4.60 15.21 35.49
N GLU A 226 4.91 15.02 36.78
CA GLU A 226 4.08 15.52 37.88
C GLU A 226 4.09 17.06 37.91
N LEU A 227 5.26 17.67 37.70
CA LEU A 227 5.41 19.13 37.60
C LEU A 227 4.74 19.73 36.36
N LYS A 228 4.55 18.96 35.28
CA LYS A 228 3.81 19.40 34.09
C LYS A 228 2.29 19.43 34.30
N GLN A 229 1.76 18.61 35.21
CA GLN A 229 0.33 18.56 35.52
C GLN A 229 -0.08 19.57 36.60
N ASP A 230 0.87 20.06 37.40
CA ASP A 230 0.63 21.10 38.39
C ASP A 230 0.79 22.51 37.76
N GLY A 231 -0.32 23.02 37.20
CA GLY A 231 -0.39 24.29 36.45
C GLY A 231 -0.01 25.58 37.21
N GLY A 232 0.53 25.49 38.43
CA GLY A 232 1.04 26.62 39.22
C GLY A 232 2.53 26.55 39.59
N ALA A 233 3.24 25.45 39.34
CA ALA A 233 4.58 25.22 39.89
C ALA A 233 5.74 25.74 39.00
N VAL A 234 5.51 25.95 37.71
CA VAL A 234 6.57 26.28 36.72
C VAL A 234 6.13 27.45 35.84
N GLN A 235 6.92 28.52 35.82
CA GLN A 235 6.70 29.68 34.97
C GLN A 235 7.54 29.58 33.70
N VAL A 236 6.93 29.77 32.53
CA VAL A 236 7.67 29.91 31.28
C VAL A 236 8.22 31.33 31.20
N GLN A 237 9.54 31.45 31.09
CA GLN A 237 10.21 32.72 30.90
C GLN A 237 10.66 32.86 29.45
N THR A 238 10.00 33.79 28.73
CA THR A 238 10.27 34.08 27.31
C THR A 238 10.60 35.57 27.11
N PRO A 239 11.79 35.94 26.59
CA PRO A 239 12.89 35.06 26.22
C PRO A 239 13.67 34.59 27.45
N ALA A 240 14.32 33.43 27.34
CA ALA A 240 15.25 32.91 28.32
C ALA A 240 16.41 33.91 28.56
N LYS A 241 16.84 34.05 29.83
CA LYS A 241 17.95 34.93 30.23
C LYS A 241 19.30 34.33 29.82
N LEU A 242 19.62 34.40 28.52
CA LEU A 242 20.84 33.83 27.94
C LEU A 242 21.79 34.93 27.45
N ALA A 243 23.09 34.66 27.53
CA ALA A 243 24.09 35.51 26.88
C ALA A 243 23.84 35.56 25.35
N PRO A 244 23.97 36.71 24.67
CA PRO A 244 23.69 36.84 23.24
C PRO A 244 24.50 35.90 22.34
N ALA A 245 25.69 35.48 22.78
CA ALA A 245 26.50 34.50 22.06
C ALA A 245 25.89 33.08 22.14
N LEU A 246 25.35 32.70 23.30
CA LEU A 246 24.71 31.40 23.51
C LEU A 246 23.37 31.32 22.79
N ALA A 247 22.54 32.37 22.84
CA ALA A 247 21.28 32.42 22.09
C ALA A 247 21.51 32.23 20.57
N ARG A 248 22.53 32.90 20.01
CA ARG A 248 22.94 32.71 18.60
C ARG A 248 23.49 31.31 18.32
N LYS A 249 24.17 30.68 19.29
CA LYS A 249 24.67 29.29 19.18
C LYS A 249 23.50 28.31 19.11
N LEU A 250 22.51 28.46 19.99
CA LEU A 250 21.28 27.65 20.00
C LEU A 250 20.46 27.80 18.71
N ALA A 251 20.26 29.03 18.23
CA ALA A 251 19.57 29.27 16.97
C ALA A 251 20.26 28.54 15.80
N ARG A 252 21.59 28.71 15.64
CA ARG A 252 22.35 28.00 14.58
C ARG A 252 22.31 26.49 14.72
N MET A 253 22.37 25.95 15.94
CA MET A 253 22.23 24.51 16.17
C MET A 253 20.84 24.03 15.74
N SER A 254 19.80 24.78 16.10
CA SER A 254 18.42 24.44 15.78
C SER A 254 18.15 24.42 14.28
N GLU A 255 18.64 25.43 13.53
CA GLU A 255 18.53 25.43 12.06
C GLU A 255 19.21 24.22 11.41
N ARG A 256 20.39 23.84 11.92
CA ARG A 256 21.13 22.68 11.40
C ARG A 256 20.40 21.37 11.67
N ILE A 257 19.83 21.22 12.87
CA ILE A 257 19.05 20.03 13.26
C ILE A 257 17.79 19.93 12.41
N VAL A 258 17.00 21.01 12.32
CA VAL A 258 15.75 21.05 11.54
C VAL A 258 16.01 20.71 10.07
N ALA A 259 17.04 21.30 9.46
CA ALA A 259 17.41 21.01 8.08
C ALA A 259 17.82 19.54 7.89
N ALA A 260 18.59 18.96 8.82
CA ALA A 260 19.07 17.58 8.71
C ALA A 260 17.98 16.53 8.90
N LEU A 261 16.99 16.82 9.75
CA LEU A 261 15.85 15.93 10.01
C LEU A 261 14.68 16.16 9.04
N ASN A 262 14.82 17.12 8.11
CA ASN A 262 13.78 17.52 7.16
C ASN A 262 12.45 17.87 7.88
N VAL A 263 12.57 18.58 9.00
CA VAL A 263 11.43 19.10 9.77
C VAL A 263 10.82 20.29 9.03
N ARG A 264 9.49 20.36 9.03
CA ARG A 264 8.69 21.31 8.24
C ARG A 264 7.64 22.00 9.09
N ASP A 265 7.28 23.22 8.67
CA ASP A 265 6.28 24.13 9.22
C ASP A 265 6.54 24.62 10.65
N LEU A 266 6.71 23.70 11.61
CA LEU A 266 6.94 23.99 13.02
C LEU A 266 7.70 22.86 13.73
N ALA A 267 8.41 23.21 14.79
CA ALA A 267 8.96 22.25 15.75
C ALA A 267 9.29 22.91 17.08
N ARG A 268 9.57 22.08 18.08
CA ARG A 268 10.17 22.49 19.35
C ARG A 268 11.42 21.67 19.62
N LEU A 269 12.56 22.34 19.83
CA LEU A 269 13.81 21.69 20.17
C LEU A 269 14.14 21.91 21.64
N ASP A 270 14.44 20.85 22.37
CA ASP A 270 14.75 20.91 23.79
C ASP A 270 16.25 20.71 24.02
N PHE A 271 16.85 21.60 24.79
CA PHE A 271 18.27 21.63 25.13
C PHE A 271 18.46 21.72 26.63
N ARG A 272 19.60 21.21 27.11
CA ARG A 272 20.09 21.46 28.47
C ARG A 272 21.36 22.29 28.43
N ILE A 273 21.40 23.37 29.20
CA ILE A 273 22.53 24.28 29.27
C ILE A 273 23.29 24.03 30.57
N THR A 274 24.56 23.61 30.47
CA THR A 274 25.40 23.39 31.65
C THR A 274 25.67 24.67 32.42
N PRO A 275 26.12 24.60 33.70
CA PRO A 275 26.60 25.77 34.43
C PRO A 275 27.72 26.55 33.73
N SER A 276 28.52 25.87 32.90
CA SER A 276 29.56 26.49 32.06
C SER A 276 29.03 27.16 30.79
N GLY A 277 27.73 27.05 30.49
CA GLY A 277 27.07 27.65 29.33
C GLY A 277 27.16 26.79 28.06
N GLU A 278 27.45 25.49 28.17
CA GLU A 278 27.49 24.57 27.02
C GLU A 278 26.11 23.95 26.78
N PRO A 279 25.55 24.06 25.55
CA PRO A 279 24.26 23.47 25.21
C PRO A 279 24.42 22.00 24.75
N TYR A 280 23.54 21.14 25.28
CA TYR A 280 23.35 19.76 24.84
C TYR A 280 21.94 19.59 24.30
N PHE A 281 21.81 19.07 23.08
CA PHE A 281 20.52 18.73 22.48
C PHE A 281 19.93 17.48 23.15
N LEU A 282 18.66 17.56 23.57
CA LEU A 282 17.95 16.47 24.23
C LEU A 282 16.98 15.77 23.29
N GLU A 283 16.13 16.52 22.62
CA GLU A 283 15.08 16.01 21.71
C GLU A 283 14.50 17.13 20.85
N ILE A 284 13.73 16.72 19.85
CA ILE A 284 12.96 17.62 18.98
C ILE A 284 11.57 17.01 18.81
N ASN A 285 10.54 17.85 18.91
CA ASN A 285 9.17 17.48 18.66
C ASN A 285 8.73 18.13 17.33
N ALA A 286 8.49 17.30 16.33
CA ALA A 286 7.97 17.73 15.02
C ALA A 286 6.45 17.93 15.01
N LEU A 287 5.77 17.48 16.08
CA LEU A 287 4.35 17.70 16.36
C LEU A 287 4.19 18.34 17.77
N PRO A 288 4.70 19.56 18.00
CA PRO A 288 4.65 20.18 19.32
C PRO A 288 3.22 20.59 19.70
N SER A 289 2.91 20.59 21.00
CA SER A 289 1.63 21.12 21.50
C SER A 289 1.41 22.58 21.11
N LEU A 290 0.18 22.88 20.69
CA LEU A 290 -0.31 24.20 20.30
C LEU A 290 -1.33 24.77 21.28
N GLU A 291 -1.31 24.29 22.53
CA GLU A 291 -2.13 24.83 23.62
C GLU A 291 -1.90 26.34 23.82
N PRO A 292 -2.96 27.13 24.06
CA PRO A 292 -2.81 28.55 24.41
C PRO A 292 -1.83 28.76 25.57
N GLY A 293 -0.82 29.60 25.37
CA GLY A 293 0.26 29.83 26.35
C GLY A 293 1.49 28.95 26.16
N ALA A 294 1.49 28.03 25.18
CA ALA A 294 2.70 27.33 24.78
C ALA A 294 3.82 28.30 24.37
N SER A 295 5.06 27.94 24.71
CA SER A 295 6.25 28.79 24.46
C SER A 295 6.41 29.21 23.00
N ILE A 296 5.90 28.42 22.04
CA ILE A 296 5.91 28.79 20.62
C ILE A 296 5.19 30.10 20.33
N TYR A 297 4.07 30.40 21.02
CA TYR A 297 3.33 31.65 20.83
C TYR A 297 4.06 32.84 21.45
N GLU A 298 4.56 32.69 22.67
CA GLU A 298 5.32 33.75 23.35
C GLU A 298 6.62 34.09 22.61
N SER A 299 7.35 33.06 22.16
CA SER A 299 8.58 33.23 21.40
C SER A 299 8.31 33.85 20.03
N ALA A 300 7.21 33.48 19.37
CA ALA A 300 6.82 34.03 18.08
C ALA A 300 6.41 35.52 18.18
N ALA A 301 5.77 35.93 19.28
CA ALA A 301 5.44 37.34 19.52
C ALA A 301 6.67 38.24 19.54
N LEU A 302 7.77 37.77 20.15
CA LEU A 302 9.07 38.46 20.16
C LEU A 302 9.73 38.53 18.77
N ALA A 303 9.34 37.65 17.86
CA ALA A 303 9.80 37.63 16.47
C ALA A 303 8.85 38.35 15.50
N GLY A 304 7.82 39.04 16.01
CA GLY A 304 6.90 39.86 15.21
C GLY A 304 5.55 39.21 14.89
N LEU A 305 5.28 37.99 15.36
CA LEU A 305 3.98 37.33 15.26
C LEU A 305 3.19 37.58 16.55
N SER A 306 2.72 38.82 16.74
CA SER A 306 2.21 39.33 18.01
C SER A 306 0.90 38.71 18.51
N GLN A 307 0.15 38.04 17.64
CA GLN A 307 -1.11 37.36 17.99
C GLN A 307 -0.96 35.84 17.72
N PRO A 308 -1.54 34.97 18.57
CA PRO A 308 -1.42 33.52 18.43
C PRO A 308 -1.92 32.96 17.09
N ASP A 309 -2.97 33.56 16.52
CA ASP A 309 -3.49 33.22 15.20
C ASP A 309 -2.47 33.46 14.08
N MET A 310 -1.61 34.48 14.19
CA MET A 310 -0.51 34.71 13.24
C MET A 310 0.48 33.53 13.19
N VAL A 311 0.68 32.82 14.30
CA VAL A 311 1.51 31.60 14.33
C VAL A 311 0.86 30.51 13.49
N LEU A 312 -0.42 30.22 13.72
CA LEU A 312 -1.17 29.24 12.92
C LEU A 312 -1.22 29.66 11.45
N GLY A 313 -1.47 30.93 11.16
CA GLY A 313 -1.46 31.49 9.81
C GLY A 313 -0.11 31.28 9.11
N SER A 314 0.99 31.38 9.86
CA SER A 314 2.34 31.15 9.33
C SER A 314 2.64 29.67 9.05
N VAL A 315 2.16 28.76 9.90
CA VAL A 315 2.22 27.30 9.71
C VAL A 315 1.42 26.90 8.47
N ILE A 316 0.19 27.42 8.35
CA ILE A 316 -0.67 27.22 7.18
C ILE A 316 -0.01 27.76 5.92
N ALA A 317 0.52 28.98 5.96
CA ALA A 317 1.20 29.58 4.81
C ALA A 317 2.42 28.76 4.37
N SER A 318 3.16 28.19 5.32
CA SER A 318 4.27 27.28 5.04
C SER A 318 3.80 26.02 4.31
N ALA A 319 2.77 25.34 4.85
CA ALA A 319 2.18 24.15 4.25
C ALA A 319 1.65 24.42 2.82
N VAL A 320 0.92 25.53 2.64
CA VAL A 320 0.37 25.96 1.35
C VAL A 320 1.45 26.31 0.33
N ARG A 321 2.64 26.78 0.74
CA ARG A 321 3.76 27.00 -0.18
C ARG A 321 4.39 25.68 -0.65
N ARG A 322 4.52 24.71 0.26
CA ARG A 322 5.11 23.38 -0.02
C ARG A 322 4.20 22.56 -0.92
N GLN A 323 2.92 22.54 -0.59
CA GLN A 323 1.86 21.91 -1.36
C GLN A 323 0.98 23.06 -1.84
N PRO A 324 1.30 23.70 -3.00
CA PRO A 324 0.42 24.69 -3.59
C PRO A 324 -0.97 24.13 -3.54
N VAL A 325 -1.91 24.88 -2.95
CA VAL A 325 -3.34 24.56 -3.01
C VAL A 325 -3.79 24.81 -4.45
N THR A 326 -3.20 24.08 -5.39
CA THR A 326 -3.86 23.71 -6.61
C THR A 326 -5.07 22.94 -6.16
N ARG A 327 -6.24 23.48 -6.48
CA ARG A 327 -7.39 22.63 -6.70
C ARG A 327 -6.94 21.55 -7.69
N SER A 328 -6.49 20.41 -7.18
CA SER A 328 -6.93 19.17 -7.76
C SER A 328 -8.44 19.32 -7.81
N PRO A 329 -9.06 19.28 -9.00
CA PRO A 329 -10.51 19.32 -9.07
C PRO A 329 -10.95 18.21 -8.12
N GLN A 330 -11.77 18.52 -7.12
CA GLN A 330 -12.45 17.45 -6.41
C GLN A 330 -13.06 16.54 -7.47
N PRO A 331 -12.99 15.22 -7.30
CA PRO A 331 -13.78 14.35 -8.13
C PRO A 331 -15.23 14.83 -8.01
N SER A 332 -15.81 15.27 -9.11
CA SER A 332 -17.24 15.08 -9.26
C SER A 332 -17.42 13.58 -9.11
N ARG A 333 -18.07 13.10 -8.04
CA ARG A 333 -18.84 11.88 -8.19
C ARG A 333 -19.74 12.16 -9.40
N PRO A 334 -19.59 11.45 -10.52
CA PRO A 334 -20.61 11.55 -11.53
C PRO A 334 -21.89 11.08 -10.83
N ARG A 335 -23.05 11.46 -11.36
CA ARG A 335 -24.34 10.89 -10.89
C ARG A 335 -24.42 9.36 -11.16
N ARG A 336 -23.29 8.72 -11.50
CA ARG A 336 -22.99 7.35 -11.96
C ARG A 336 -21.51 7.01 -11.62
N PRO A 337 -21.11 5.77 -11.30
CA PRO A 337 -19.70 5.39 -11.09
C PRO A 337 -18.90 5.54 -12.40
N ARG A 338 -17.70 6.14 -12.36
CA ARG A 338 -16.79 6.21 -13.52
C ARG A 338 -15.90 4.97 -13.57
N VAL A 339 -15.96 4.22 -14.66
CA VAL A 339 -15.28 2.94 -14.83
C VAL A 339 -14.24 3.06 -15.93
N GLY A 340 -12.99 2.72 -15.62
CA GLY A 340 -11.92 2.69 -16.61
C GLY A 340 -11.88 1.34 -17.30
N LEU A 341 -12.18 1.28 -18.59
CA LEU A 341 -11.93 0.10 -19.41
C LEU A 341 -10.46 0.14 -19.85
N ILE A 342 -9.61 -0.69 -19.22
CA ILE A 342 -8.17 -0.71 -19.46
C ILE A 342 -7.83 -1.87 -20.38
N TYR A 343 -7.20 -1.59 -21.52
CA TYR A 343 -6.97 -2.59 -22.59
C TYR A 343 -5.65 -2.39 -23.34
N ASN A 344 -5.22 -3.41 -24.08
CA ASN A 344 -4.22 -3.27 -25.15
C ASN A 344 -4.90 -3.49 -26.51
N LEU A 345 -4.74 -2.57 -27.46
CA LEU A 345 -5.41 -2.65 -28.76
C LEU A 345 -4.54 -3.34 -29.81
N ARG A 346 -5.10 -4.34 -30.47
CA ARG A 346 -4.49 -5.02 -31.61
C ARG A 346 -4.56 -4.15 -32.87
N ARG A 347 -3.40 -3.90 -33.46
CA ARG A 347 -3.18 -3.14 -34.70
C ARG A 347 -2.46 -3.96 -35.76
N VAL A 348 -1.68 -4.95 -35.34
CA VAL A 348 -1.00 -5.91 -36.21
C VAL A 348 -1.91 -7.10 -36.50
N ASP A 349 -2.01 -7.49 -37.78
CA ASP A 349 -2.76 -8.69 -38.17
C ASP A 349 -1.86 -9.93 -37.98
N PRO A 350 -2.16 -10.81 -37.01
CA PRO A 350 -1.35 -12.00 -36.73
C PRO A 350 -1.24 -12.96 -37.91
N ARG A 351 -2.17 -12.92 -38.86
CA ARG A 351 -2.13 -13.74 -40.09
C ARG A 351 -0.99 -13.36 -41.04
N ARG A 352 -0.28 -12.26 -40.76
CA ARG A 352 0.90 -11.81 -41.52
C ARG A 352 2.22 -12.35 -40.96
N GLY A 353 2.17 -13.27 -40.00
CA GLY A 353 3.34 -13.93 -39.42
C GLY A 353 3.98 -13.20 -38.24
N ASP A 354 3.36 -12.13 -37.76
CA ASP A 354 3.77 -11.37 -36.57
C ASP A 354 2.73 -11.57 -35.46
N ASP A 355 3.07 -12.35 -34.45
CA ASP A 355 2.19 -12.70 -33.33
C ASP A 355 2.36 -11.79 -32.09
N SER A 356 3.09 -10.68 -32.23
CA SER A 356 3.43 -9.79 -31.12
C SER A 356 2.21 -9.19 -30.40
N GLU A 357 1.12 -8.99 -31.12
CA GLU A 357 -0.14 -8.42 -30.60
C GLU A 357 -1.30 -9.43 -30.63
N ALA A 358 -1.02 -10.74 -30.73
CA ALA A 358 -2.05 -11.75 -30.86
C ALA A 358 -2.97 -11.86 -29.62
N GLU A 359 -2.47 -11.47 -28.45
CA GLU A 359 -3.22 -11.43 -27.18
C GLU A 359 -4.01 -10.13 -27.01
N PHE A 360 -3.74 -9.10 -27.81
CA PHE A 360 -4.44 -7.82 -27.69
C PHE A 360 -5.84 -7.90 -28.28
N ASP A 361 -6.74 -7.07 -27.74
CA ASP A 361 -8.13 -7.06 -28.11
C ASP A 361 -8.40 -6.26 -29.39
N SER A 362 -9.47 -6.65 -30.08
CA SER A 362 -9.96 -5.92 -31.25
C SER A 362 -10.70 -4.65 -30.84
N ARG A 363 -10.84 -3.69 -31.76
CA ARG A 363 -11.66 -2.49 -31.52
C ARG A 363 -13.11 -2.91 -31.26
N GLU A 364 -13.61 -3.90 -31.98
CA GLU A 364 -14.95 -4.45 -31.82
C GLU A 364 -15.18 -5.01 -30.40
N THR A 365 -14.16 -5.64 -29.80
CA THR A 365 -14.22 -6.16 -28.42
C THR A 365 -14.28 -5.02 -27.41
N VAL A 366 -13.43 -4.00 -27.57
CA VAL A 366 -13.39 -2.82 -26.68
C VAL A 366 -14.73 -2.06 -26.75
N ASP A 367 -15.26 -1.85 -27.96
CA ASP A 367 -16.54 -1.16 -28.17
C ASP A 367 -17.70 -1.96 -27.54
N ALA A 368 -17.74 -3.29 -27.71
CA ALA A 368 -18.77 -4.14 -27.11
C ALA A 368 -18.74 -4.10 -25.58
N LEU A 369 -17.54 -4.12 -24.96
CA LEU A 369 -17.39 -3.98 -23.51
C LEU A 369 -17.80 -2.60 -23.02
N ALA A 370 -17.40 -1.54 -23.72
CA ALA A 370 -17.79 -0.17 -23.39
C ALA A 370 -19.32 0.00 -23.45
N ASP A 371 -19.97 -0.54 -24.48
CA ASP A 371 -21.42 -0.53 -24.62
C ASP A 371 -22.11 -1.31 -23.50
N ALA A 372 -21.63 -2.52 -23.18
CA ALA A 372 -22.19 -3.35 -22.11
C ALA A 372 -22.07 -2.68 -20.74
N LEU A 373 -20.90 -2.12 -20.40
CA LEU A 373 -20.70 -1.35 -19.18
C LEU A 373 -21.57 -0.09 -19.15
N GLY A 374 -21.73 0.59 -20.28
CA GLY A 374 -22.62 1.75 -20.44
C GLY A 374 -24.09 1.41 -20.21
N GLN A 375 -24.56 0.25 -20.68
CA GLN A 375 -25.92 -0.26 -20.45
C GLN A 375 -26.21 -0.54 -18.97
N LEU A 376 -25.18 -0.87 -18.17
CA LEU A 376 -25.27 -0.99 -16.71
C LEU A 376 -25.35 0.36 -15.99
N GLY A 377 -25.34 1.47 -16.72
CA GLY A 377 -25.43 2.83 -16.18
C GLY A 377 -24.10 3.37 -15.65
N LEU A 378 -22.97 2.79 -16.07
CA LEU A 378 -21.63 3.22 -15.70
C LEU A 378 -21.11 4.30 -16.67
N ASP A 379 -20.29 5.23 -16.18
CA ASP A 379 -19.59 6.23 -17.00
C ASP A 379 -18.26 5.66 -17.47
N VAL A 380 -18.19 5.15 -18.70
CA VAL A 380 -17.03 4.40 -19.20
C VAL A 380 -15.97 5.35 -19.75
N VAL A 381 -14.72 5.16 -19.32
CA VAL A 381 -13.54 5.82 -19.88
C VAL A 381 -12.58 4.75 -20.40
N GLU A 382 -12.26 4.83 -21.68
CA GLU A 382 -11.27 3.97 -22.31
C GLU A 382 -9.83 4.42 -21.96
N LEU A 383 -9.00 3.49 -21.50
CA LEU A 383 -7.60 3.72 -21.17
C LEU A 383 -6.72 2.64 -21.79
N GLU A 384 -5.96 2.98 -22.82
CA GLU A 384 -5.03 2.02 -23.40
C GLU A 384 -3.78 1.86 -22.52
N ALA A 385 -3.41 0.62 -22.20
CA ALA A 385 -2.27 0.23 -21.39
C ALA A 385 -0.93 0.36 -22.13
N THR A 386 -0.64 1.61 -22.50
CA THR A 386 0.66 2.04 -23.04
C THR A 386 1.55 2.55 -21.90
N PRO A 387 2.85 2.87 -22.15
CA PRO A 387 3.68 3.52 -21.14
C PRO A 387 3.12 4.83 -20.57
N ASP A 388 2.22 5.52 -21.28
CA ASP A 388 1.55 6.74 -20.80
C ASP A 388 0.43 6.46 -19.78
N LEU A 389 0.06 5.18 -19.57
CA LEU A 389 -0.96 4.79 -18.60
C LEU A 389 -0.62 5.31 -17.19
N VAL A 390 0.66 5.35 -16.82
CA VAL A 390 1.13 5.89 -15.52
C VAL A 390 0.79 7.37 -15.32
N HIS A 391 0.55 8.11 -16.40
CA HIS A 391 0.16 9.53 -16.36
C HIS A 391 -1.34 9.72 -16.51
N THR A 392 -2.01 8.90 -17.32
CA THR A 392 -3.45 9.02 -17.61
C THR A 392 -4.32 8.39 -16.54
N LEU A 393 -3.91 7.25 -15.98
CA LEU A 393 -4.67 6.49 -14.98
C LEU A 393 -4.96 7.31 -13.70
N PRO A 394 -3.99 8.00 -13.07
CA PRO A 394 -4.27 8.86 -11.91
C PRO A 394 -5.20 10.05 -12.24
N ARG A 395 -5.16 10.54 -13.48
CA ARG A 395 -5.98 11.68 -13.95
C ARG A 395 -7.41 11.28 -14.30
N ALA A 396 -7.64 10.01 -14.63
CA ALA A 396 -8.94 9.49 -15.05
C ALA A 396 -9.97 9.46 -13.90
N LYS A 397 -9.51 9.42 -12.63
CA LYS A 397 -10.36 9.43 -11.42
C LYS A 397 -11.42 8.35 -11.45
N LEU A 398 -10.96 7.11 -11.60
CA LEU A 398 -11.82 5.94 -11.70
C LEU A 398 -12.39 5.58 -10.33
N ALA A 399 -13.67 5.20 -10.31
CA ALA A 399 -14.26 4.52 -9.16
C ALA A 399 -13.88 3.03 -9.12
N LEU A 400 -13.67 2.43 -10.30
CA LEU A 400 -13.08 1.11 -10.49
C LEU A 400 -12.49 0.97 -11.90
N ALA A 401 -11.64 -0.02 -12.11
CA ALA A 401 -11.16 -0.40 -13.42
C ALA A 401 -11.72 -1.77 -13.86
N PHE A 402 -12.24 -1.83 -15.08
CA PHE A 402 -12.48 -3.08 -15.79
C PHE A 402 -11.22 -3.39 -16.60
N ASN A 403 -10.39 -4.30 -16.10
CA ASN A 403 -9.08 -4.60 -16.69
C ASN A 403 -9.16 -5.79 -17.65
N ILE A 404 -8.74 -5.58 -18.88
CA ILE A 404 -8.47 -6.61 -19.90
C ILE A 404 -7.08 -6.44 -20.53
N ALA A 405 -6.20 -5.64 -19.90
CA ALA A 405 -4.88 -5.37 -20.45
C ALA A 405 -3.88 -6.50 -20.13
N GLU A 406 -3.32 -7.07 -21.19
CA GLU A 406 -2.27 -8.11 -21.15
C GLU A 406 -0.88 -7.54 -20.86
N GLY A 407 -0.66 -6.25 -21.15
CA GLY A 407 0.64 -5.60 -21.11
C GLY A 407 1.53 -5.99 -22.30
N SER A 408 2.61 -5.23 -22.50
CA SER A 408 3.37 -5.32 -23.77
C SER A 408 4.57 -6.27 -23.77
N ARG A 409 5.23 -6.48 -22.61
CA ARG A 409 6.56 -7.13 -22.56
C ARG A 409 6.88 -7.79 -21.24
N GLY A 410 7.61 -8.90 -21.32
CA GLY A 410 8.20 -9.59 -20.18
C GLY A 410 7.26 -10.60 -19.53
N ARG A 411 7.83 -11.48 -18.69
CA ARG A 411 7.11 -12.55 -17.98
C ARG A 411 6.10 -12.07 -16.92
N CYS A 412 6.08 -10.76 -16.68
CA CYS A 412 5.27 -10.10 -15.67
C CYS A 412 4.29 -9.11 -16.32
N ARG A 413 4.06 -9.16 -17.63
CA ARG A 413 3.29 -8.12 -18.34
C ARG A 413 1.86 -7.95 -17.79
N GLU A 414 1.17 -9.05 -17.50
CA GLU A 414 -0.23 -9.06 -17.04
C GLU A 414 -0.37 -8.51 -15.61
N LEU A 415 0.70 -8.56 -14.78
CA LEU A 415 0.63 -8.04 -13.40
C LEU A 415 0.73 -6.52 -13.34
N ILE A 416 1.26 -5.86 -14.38
CA ILE A 416 1.61 -4.44 -14.33
C ILE A 416 0.38 -3.57 -14.06
N VAL A 417 -0.73 -3.80 -14.76
CA VAL A 417 -1.94 -2.99 -14.60
C VAL A 417 -2.60 -3.22 -13.24
N PRO A 418 -2.85 -4.46 -12.78
CA PRO A 418 -3.28 -4.75 -11.40
C PRO A 418 -2.39 -4.09 -10.34
N ALA A 419 -1.06 -4.19 -10.46
CA ALA A 419 -0.13 -3.59 -9.50
C ALA A 419 -0.22 -2.05 -9.48
N LEU A 420 -0.39 -1.42 -10.65
CA LEU A 420 -0.61 0.04 -10.73
C LEU A 420 -1.95 0.45 -10.12
N LEU A 421 -3.00 -0.35 -10.30
CA LEU A 421 -4.32 -0.10 -9.71
C LEU A 421 -4.29 -0.24 -8.19
N GLU A 422 -3.59 -1.25 -7.66
CA GLU A 422 -3.34 -1.41 -6.23
C GLU A 422 -2.56 -0.24 -5.64
N LEU A 423 -1.50 0.20 -6.31
CA LEU A 423 -0.71 1.37 -5.92
C LEU A 423 -1.55 2.65 -5.85
N LEU A 424 -2.58 2.76 -6.71
CA LEU A 424 -3.46 3.93 -6.79
C LEU A 424 -4.76 3.78 -5.97
N GLY A 425 -4.92 2.66 -5.23
CA GLY A 425 -6.13 2.38 -4.46
C GLY A 425 -7.41 2.23 -5.31
N VAL A 426 -7.29 1.91 -6.61
CA VAL A 426 -8.43 1.77 -7.53
C VAL A 426 -8.89 0.31 -7.53
N PRO A 427 -10.11 -0.03 -7.07
CA PRO A 427 -10.65 -1.38 -7.17
C PRO A 427 -10.77 -1.82 -8.64
N TYR A 428 -10.59 -3.11 -8.93
CA TYR A 428 -10.63 -3.60 -10.31
C TYR A 428 -11.17 -5.01 -10.44
N THR A 429 -11.59 -5.37 -11.66
CA THR A 429 -12.08 -6.71 -12.03
C THR A 429 -10.94 -7.69 -12.24
N GLY A 430 -11.16 -8.96 -11.93
CA GLY A 430 -10.20 -10.04 -12.15
C GLY A 430 -9.17 -10.14 -11.02
N SER A 431 -8.26 -11.11 -11.16
CA SER A 431 -7.32 -11.51 -10.09
C SER A 431 -6.22 -10.48 -9.81
N ASP A 432 -5.58 -10.59 -8.64
CA ASP A 432 -4.52 -9.67 -8.24
C ASP A 432 -3.21 -9.86 -9.01
N ALA A 433 -2.26 -8.95 -8.77
CA ALA A 433 -0.95 -8.99 -9.40
C ALA A 433 -0.18 -10.30 -9.14
N VAL A 434 -0.37 -10.93 -7.97
CA VAL A 434 0.29 -12.20 -7.63
C VAL A 434 -0.29 -13.34 -8.44
N ALA A 435 -1.62 -13.43 -8.50
CA ALA A 435 -2.34 -14.41 -9.31
C ALA A 435 -1.98 -14.26 -10.79
N MET A 436 -2.02 -13.04 -11.36
CA MET A 436 -1.60 -12.77 -12.75
C MET A 436 -0.18 -13.28 -13.03
N ALA A 437 0.77 -12.93 -12.16
CA ALA A 437 2.16 -13.34 -12.33
C ALA A 437 2.34 -14.85 -12.25
N LEU A 438 1.60 -15.50 -11.35
CA LEU A 438 1.65 -16.95 -11.12
C LEU A 438 1.05 -17.72 -12.31
N THR A 439 -0.10 -17.29 -12.83
CA THR A 439 -0.83 -18.00 -13.89
C THR A 439 -0.17 -17.87 -15.25
N LEU A 440 0.46 -16.72 -15.54
CA LEU A 440 1.16 -16.50 -16.79
C LEU A 440 2.38 -17.44 -16.92
N ASP A 441 3.11 -17.68 -15.83
CA ASP A 441 4.20 -18.66 -15.81
C ASP A 441 3.65 -20.09 -15.64
N LYS A 442 3.50 -20.80 -16.77
CA LYS A 442 2.88 -22.13 -16.78
C LYS A 442 3.58 -23.14 -15.88
N SER A 443 4.89 -23.03 -15.66
CA SER A 443 5.58 -23.95 -14.75
C SER A 443 5.25 -23.65 -13.29
N LEU A 444 5.15 -22.37 -12.91
CA LEU A 444 4.80 -21.99 -11.54
C LEU A 444 3.32 -22.29 -11.25
N ALA A 445 2.43 -22.01 -12.19
CA ALA A 445 1.02 -22.37 -12.10
C ALA A 445 0.86 -23.89 -11.89
N LYS A 446 1.54 -24.71 -12.70
CA LYS A 446 1.54 -26.17 -12.54
C LYS A 446 2.07 -26.63 -11.19
N ALA A 447 3.16 -26.02 -10.71
CA ALA A 447 3.71 -26.36 -9.40
C ALA A 447 2.70 -26.06 -8.26
N ALA A 448 2.03 -24.91 -8.30
CA ALA A 448 1.00 -24.54 -7.32
C ALA A 448 -0.21 -25.48 -7.36
N VAL A 449 -0.70 -25.80 -8.56
CA VAL A 449 -1.83 -26.72 -8.76
C VAL A 449 -1.48 -28.15 -8.33
N ALA A 450 -0.30 -28.65 -8.69
CA ALA A 450 0.18 -29.97 -8.26
C ALA A 450 0.35 -30.05 -6.73
N ALA A 451 0.86 -28.98 -6.10
CA ALA A 451 0.96 -28.89 -4.64
C ALA A 451 -0.41 -28.91 -3.94
N ALA A 452 -1.46 -28.45 -4.61
CA ALA A 452 -2.85 -28.58 -4.15
C ALA A 452 -3.48 -29.96 -4.39
N GLY A 453 -2.71 -30.93 -4.90
CA GLY A 453 -3.14 -32.31 -5.13
C GLY A 453 -3.88 -32.55 -6.44
N LEU A 454 -3.89 -31.58 -7.35
CA LEU A 454 -4.50 -31.71 -8.67
C LEU A 454 -3.52 -32.33 -9.66
N ARG A 455 -4.05 -33.10 -10.62
CA ARG A 455 -3.25 -33.72 -11.67
C ARG A 455 -2.83 -32.68 -12.71
N THR A 456 -1.58 -32.77 -13.15
CA THR A 456 -1.06 -32.03 -14.32
C THR A 456 0.02 -32.91 -14.98
N PRO A 457 0.22 -32.84 -16.31
CA PRO A 457 1.21 -33.69 -16.98
C PRO A 457 2.61 -33.44 -16.43
N SER A 458 3.40 -34.51 -16.25
CA SER A 458 4.80 -34.43 -15.85
C SER A 458 5.53 -33.45 -16.77
N TRP A 459 6.29 -32.52 -16.19
CA TRP A 459 6.90 -31.45 -16.96
C TRP A 459 8.35 -31.15 -16.56
N ALA A 460 9.03 -30.43 -17.46
CA ALA A 460 10.36 -29.88 -17.28
C ALA A 460 10.45 -28.49 -17.92
N VAL A 461 11.42 -27.69 -17.49
CA VAL A 461 11.68 -26.36 -18.06
C VAL A 461 13.08 -26.31 -18.65
N LEU A 462 13.18 -26.07 -19.95
CA LEU A 462 14.43 -25.89 -20.67
C LEU A 462 14.76 -24.39 -20.75
N ARG A 463 15.90 -23.98 -20.19
CA ARG A 463 16.44 -22.62 -20.33
C ARG A 463 17.45 -22.52 -21.48
N ARG A 464 18.07 -23.66 -21.83
CA ARG A 464 18.93 -23.84 -22.98
C ARG A 464 18.46 -25.06 -23.76
N GLY A 465 18.64 -25.04 -25.08
CA GLY A 465 18.28 -26.18 -25.94
C GLY A 465 19.04 -27.46 -25.56
N SER A 466 20.13 -27.36 -24.80
CA SER A 466 20.95 -28.48 -24.31
C SER A 466 20.67 -28.93 -22.88
N ASP A 467 19.73 -28.30 -22.15
CA ASP A 467 19.47 -28.68 -20.75
C ASP A 467 18.94 -30.14 -20.67
N PRO A 468 19.43 -30.97 -19.74
CA PRO A 468 18.99 -32.36 -19.64
C PRO A 468 17.53 -32.47 -19.20
N LEU A 469 16.82 -33.49 -19.69
CA LEU A 469 15.47 -33.82 -19.22
C LEU A 469 15.55 -34.63 -17.91
N PRO A 470 14.60 -34.44 -16.98
CA PRO A 470 14.49 -35.29 -15.79
C PRO A 470 14.27 -36.76 -16.18
N THR A 471 14.77 -37.67 -15.35
CA THR A 471 14.45 -39.10 -15.48
C THR A 471 12.96 -39.31 -15.20
N GLY A 472 12.22 -39.82 -16.19
CA GLY A 472 10.81 -40.19 -16.03
C GLY A 472 9.83 -39.53 -17.01
N LEU A 473 10.24 -38.48 -17.74
CA LEU A 473 9.42 -37.93 -18.84
C LEU A 473 9.40 -38.91 -20.03
N ARG A 474 8.21 -39.20 -20.56
CA ARG A 474 8.03 -40.14 -21.68
C ARG A 474 7.48 -39.43 -22.91
N TYR A 475 8.02 -39.79 -24.07
CA TYR A 475 7.49 -39.36 -25.36
C TYR A 475 6.11 -40.00 -25.64
N PRO A 476 5.20 -39.33 -26.37
CA PRO A 476 5.35 -38.00 -26.97
C PRO A 476 5.38 -36.85 -25.94
N LEU A 477 6.16 -35.81 -26.24
CA LEU A 477 6.27 -34.60 -25.41
C LEU A 477 5.70 -33.40 -26.15
N PHE A 478 5.18 -32.42 -25.41
CA PHE A 478 4.61 -31.17 -25.92
C PHE A 478 5.48 -29.99 -25.47
N LEU A 479 5.85 -29.11 -26.42
CA LEU A 479 6.71 -27.96 -26.19
C LEU A 479 5.99 -26.64 -26.45
N LYS A 480 5.99 -25.75 -25.46
CA LYS A 480 5.43 -24.40 -25.57
C LYS A 480 6.24 -23.34 -24.80
N PRO A 481 6.21 -22.07 -25.21
CA PRO A 481 6.76 -20.99 -24.40
C PRO A 481 6.11 -20.93 -23.01
N ILE A 482 6.92 -20.66 -21.99
CA ILE A 482 6.45 -20.71 -20.59
C ILE A 482 5.45 -19.60 -20.26
N ALA A 483 5.60 -18.41 -20.85
CA ALA A 483 4.89 -17.19 -20.46
C ALA A 483 4.15 -16.50 -21.63
N GLU A 484 3.72 -17.24 -22.63
CA GLU A 484 2.89 -16.74 -23.74
C GLU A 484 1.47 -17.33 -23.71
N GLY A 485 0.45 -16.54 -23.97
CA GLY A 485 -0.94 -16.97 -24.16
C GLY A 485 -1.30 -17.13 -25.63
N SER A 486 -2.61 -17.23 -25.91
CA SER A 486 -3.17 -17.32 -27.27
C SER A 486 -2.52 -18.36 -28.20
N SER A 487 -2.00 -19.45 -27.62
CA SER A 487 -1.29 -20.53 -28.33
C SER A 487 -0.05 -20.07 -29.10
N LYS A 488 0.57 -18.92 -28.77
CA LYS A 488 1.80 -18.46 -29.41
C LYS A 488 2.90 -19.50 -29.26
N GLY A 489 3.54 -19.82 -30.38
CA GLY A 489 4.59 -20.85 -30.43
C GLY A 489 4.06 -22.28 -30.35
N ILE A 490 2.77 -22.49 -30.59
CA ILE A 490 2.15 -23.80 -30.74
C ILE A 490 1.73 -23.96 -32.22
N ASP A 491 2.45 -24.81 -32.94
CA ASP A 491 2.24 -25.22 -34.34
C ASP A 491 2.44 -26.74 -34.44
N ASP A 492 2.30 -27.35 -35.61
CA ASP A 492 2.44 -28.81 -35.85
C ASP A 492 3.71 -29.44 -35.26
N GLY A 493 4.76 -28.66 -35.04
CA GLY A 493 6.01 -29.10 -34.40
C GLY A 493 5.99 -29.04 -32.87
N ALA A 494 4.88 -28.70 -32.23
CA ALA A 494 4.74 -28.63 -30.77
C ALA A 494 4.78 -30.02 -30.11
N VAL A 495 4.28 -31.05 -30.79
CA VAL A 495 4.40 -32.45 -30.34
C VAL A 495 5.67 -33.07 -30.92
N VAL A 496 6.53 -33.59 -30.06
CA VAL A 496 7.79 -34.23 -30.44
C VAL A 496 7.82 -35.68 -29.99
N LEU A 497 8.37 -36.55 -30.84
CA LEU A 497 8.34 -38.01 -30.65
C LEU A 497 9.69 -38.57 -30.18
N ASP A 498 10.76 -37.78 -30.26
CA ASP A 498 12.10 -38.18 -29.88
C ASP A 498 12.98 -37.00 -29.43
N GLU A 499 14.16 -37.33 -28.91
CA GLU A 499 15.13 -36.36 -28.40
C GLU A 499 15.60 -35.39 -29.50
N ARG A 500 15.74 -35.84 -30.74
CA ARG A 500 16.25 -34.99 -31.82
C ARG A 500 15.25 -33.89 -32.18
N SER A 501 13.98 -34.26 -32.34
CA SER A 501 12.87 -33.35 -32.61
C SER A 501 12.65 -32.39 -31.44
N LEU A 502 12.73 -32.89 -30.20
CA LEU A 502 12.68 -32.06 -28.98
C LEU A 502 13.76 -30.96 -28.99
N ARG A 503 15.02 -31.32 -29.24
CA ARG A 503 16.12 -30.36 -29.25
C ARG A 503 15.92 -29.31 -30.33
N THR A 504 15.56 -29.74 -31.54
CA THR A 504 15.31 -28.85 -32.68
C THR A 504 14.21 -27.83 -32.36
N ARG A 505 13.09 -28.30 -31.80
CA ARG A 505 11.98 -27.43 -31.41
C ARG A 505 12.34 -26.48 -30.28
N ALA A 506 13.02 -26.97 -29.24
CA ALA A 506 13.46 -26.15 -28.12
C ALA A 506 14.38 -25.00 -28.56
N TRP A 507 15.34 -25.28 -29.46
CA TRP A 507 16.21 -24.24 -30.03
C TRP A 507 15.42 -23.18 -30.80
N ALA A 508 14.44 -23.59 -31.61
CA ALA A 508 13.60 -22.67 -32.37
C ALA A 508 12.77 -21.75 -31.46
N LEU A 509 12.13 -22.31 -30.43
CA LEU A 509 11.33 -21.56 -29.46
C LEU A 509 12.19 -20.59 -28.63
N LEU A 510 13.33 -21.05 -28.12
CA LEU A 510 14.27 -20.20 -27.36
C LEU A 510 14.80 -19.04 -28.20
N ALA A 511 15.10 -19.28 -29.48
CA ALA A 511 15.59 -18.26 -30.40
C ALA A 511 14.51 -17.24 -30.77
N ARG A 512 13.25 -17.66 -30.92
CA ARG A 512 12.14 -16.78 -31.29
C ARG A 512 11.59 -15.97 -30.12
N TYR A 513 11.34 -16.62 -28.98
CA TYR A 513 10.62 -16.02 -27.84
C TYR A 513 11.53 -15.52 -26.71
N HIS A 514 12.82 -15.83 -26.77
CA HIS A 514 13.83 -15.39 -25.78
C HIS A 514 13.43 -15.65 -24.32
N GLN A 515 12.76 -16.78 -24.07
CA GLN A 515 12.26 -17.19 -22.76
C GLN A 515 12.34 -18.72 -22.61
N PRO A 516 12.29 -19.26 -21.37
CA PRO A 516 12.29 -20.70 -21.17
C PRO A 516 11.13 -21.42 -21.87
N VAL A 517 11.38 -22.69 -22.22
CA VAL A 517 10.40 -23.57 -22.87
C VAL A 517 9.90 -24.58 -21.87
N LEU A 518 8.58 -24.70 -21.74
CA LEU A 518 7.95 -25.77 -21.01
C LEU A 518 7.91 -27.03 -21.90
N VAL A 519 8.33 -28.15 -21.34
CA VAL A 519 8.24 -29.49 -21.93
C VAL A 519 7.33 -30.32 -21.04
N GLU A 520 6.28 -30.91 -21.58
CA GLU A 520 5.32 -31.71 -20.81
C GLU A 520 4.94 -33.00 -21.52
N GLU A 521 4.54 -34.04 -20.78
CA GLU A 521 3.99 -35.26 -21.39
C GLU A 521 2.71 -34.92 -22.18
N TYR A 522 2.64 -35.37 -23.44
CA TYR A 522 1.45 -35.14 -24.27
C TYR A 522 0.29 -36.02 -23.79
N LEU A 523 -0.87 -35.39 -23.58
CA LEU A 523 -2.10 -36.11 -23.21
C LEU A 523 -2.94 -36.41 -24.45
N PRO A 524 -3.27 -37.67 -24.76
CA PRO A 524 -3.99 -38.02 -25.97
C PRO A 524 -5.52 -37.88 -25.87
N GLY A 525 -6.07 -37.58 -24.68
CA GLY A 525 -7.51 -37.51 -24.46
C GLY A 525 -8.14 -36.17 -24.85
N ARG A 526 -9.45 -36.07 -24.57
CA ARG A 526 -10.33 -34.93 -24.89
C ARG A 526 -9.88 -33.65 -24.18
N GLU A 527 -10.08 -32.51 -24.83
CA GLU A 527 -9.69 -31.17 -24.34
C GLU A 527 -10.93 -30.36 -23.96
N PHE A 528 -10.90 -29.77 -22.77
CA PHE A 528 -12.00 -29.02 -22.19
C PHE A 528 -11.53 -27.69 -21.65
N THR A 529 -12.43 -26.73 -21.65
CA THR A 529 -12.23 -25.45 -20.97
C THR A 529 -13.44 -25.12 -20.11
N VAL A 530 -13.19 -24.69 -18.89
CA VAL A 530 -14.23 -24.42 -17.88
C VAL A 530 -14.12 -22.97 -17.44
N GLY A 531 -15.20 -22.21 -17.65
CA GLY A 531 -15.31 -20.83 -17.19
C GLY A 531 -15.73 -20.77 -15.73
N ILE A 532 -15.10 -19.91 -14.95
CA ILE A 532 -15.48 -19.58 -13.57
C ILE A 532 -15.75 -18.09 -13.51
N VAL A 533 -16.94 -17.71 -13.02
CA VAL A 533 -17.32 -16.34 -12.72
C VAL A 533 -17.99 -16.33 -11.35
N GLU A 534 -17.28 -15.88 -10.32
CA GLU A 534 -17.69 -16.07 -8.91
C GLU A 534 -19.06 -15.44 -8.59
N ALA A 535 -19.41 -14.35 -9.28
CA ALA A 535 -20.67 -13.64 -9.06
C ALA A 535 -21.89 -14.29 -9.73
N LEU A 536 -21.70 -15.30 -10.60
CA LEU A 536 -22.78 -15.98 -11.29
C LEU A 536 -23.25 -17.23 -10.53
N HIS A 537 -24.46 -17.69 -10.86
CA HIS A 537 -25.01 -18.93 -10.32
C HIS A 537 -25.46 -19.83 -11.48
N PRO A 538 -24.80 -20.98 -11.69
CA PRO A 538 -23.63 -21.49 -10.95
C PRO A 538 -22.37 -20.64 -11.20
N ALA A 539 -21.45 -20.59 -10.22
CA ALA A 539 -20.19 -19.85 -10.35
C ALA A 539 -19.16 -20.57 -11.24
N VAL A 540 -19.22 -21.90 -11.27
CA VAL A 540 -18.45 -22.74 -12.20
C VAL A 540 -19.40 -23.12 -13.34
N LEU A 541 -19.15 -22.61 -14.54
CA LEU A 541 -19.99 -22.79 -15.71
C LEU A 541 -19.76 -24.16 -16.36
N ALA A 542 -20.63 -24.56 -17.30
CA ALA A 542 -20.49 -25.80 -18.03
C ALA A 542 -19.12 -25.93 -18.72
N PRO A 543 -18.49 -27.12 -18.66
CA PRO A 543 -17.34 -27.42 -19.50
C PRO A 543 -17.73 -27.26 -20.97
N MET A 544 -16.85 -26.62 -21.74
CA MET A 544 -16.89 -26.62 -23.19
C MET A 544 -15.82 -27.56 -23.70
N GLU A 545 -16.18 -28.43 -24.64
CA GLU A 545 -15.24 -29.31 -25.32
C GLU A 545 -14.71 -28.65 -26.60
N ILE A 546 -13.40 -28.79 -26.82
CA ILE A 546 -12.73 -28.40 -28.06
C ILE A 546 -12.56 -29.66 -28.91
N ILE A 547 -13.31 -29.76 -30.01
CA ILE A 547 -13.36 -30.94 -30.88
C ILE A 547 -12.56 -30.65 -32.15
N HIS A 548 -11.58 -31.48 -32.46
CA HIS A 548 -10.79 -31.40 -33.69
C HIS A 548 -11.40 -32.30 -34.78
N ASP A 549 -11.55 -31.80 -36.01
CA ASP A 549 -12.23 -32.49 -37.11
C ASP A 549 -11.36 -33.54 -37.83
N ASP A 550 -10.04 -33.59 -37.60
CA ASP A 550 -9.11 -34.52 -38.28
C ASP A 550 -8.67 -35.73 -37.44
N SER A 551 -8.59 -36.88 -38.12
CA SER A 551 -8.23 -38.22 -37.62
C SER A 551 -6.74 -38.43 -37.35
N ASP A 552 -5.96 -37.38 -37.12
CA ASP A 552 -4.54 -37.48 -36.80
C ASP A 552 -4.32 -37.69 -35.30
N SER A 553 -3.50 -38.69 -34.95
CA SER A 553 -3.38 -39.22 -33.57
C SER A 553 -2.75 -38.26 -32.55
N HIS A 554 -2.47 -37.01 -32.94
CA HIS A 554 -1.79 -36.00 -32.13
C HIS A 554 -2.42 -34.59 -32.22
N ALA A 555 -3.72 -34.47 -32.52
CA ALA A 555 -4.38 -33.16 -32.62
C ALA A 555 -4.33 -32.33 -31.30
N PHE A 556 -4.16 -31.02 -31.41
CA PHE A 556 -4.18 -30.04 -30.31
C PHE A 556 -4.65 -28.67 -30.80
N TYR A 557 -5.11 -27.82 -29.88
CA TYR A 557 -5.61 -26.48 -30.18
C TYR A 557 -4.47 -25.44 -30.31
N GLY A 558 -4.04 -25.18 -31.56
CA GLY A 558 -2.89 -24.33 -31.91
C GLY A 558 -3.22 -22.87 -32.29
N PHE A 559 -2.18 -22.09 -32.57
CA PHE A 559 -2.27 -20.66 -32.96
C PHE A 559 -3.12 -20.44 -34.22
N GLU A 560 -2.92 -21.26 -35.26
CA GLU A 560 -3.66 -21.14 -36.52
C GLU A 560 -5.16 -21.43 -36.36
N SER A 561 -5.50 -22.36 -35.45
CA SER A 561 -6.89 -22.68 -35.11
C SER A 561 -7.64 -21.54 -34.41
N LYS A 562 -6.93 -20.67 -33.69
CA LYS A 562 -7.50 -19.47 -33.03
C LYS A 562 -7.77 -18.30 -33.99
N LEU A 563 -7.20 -18.31 -35.19
CA LEU A 563 -7.23 -17.19 -36.13
C LEU A 563 -8.22 -17.33 -37.28
N SER A 564 -8.81 -18.52 -37.46
CA SER A 564 -9.74 -18.76 -38.57
C SER A 564 -10.95 -19.57 -38.12
N ALA A 565 -12.15 -19.13 -38.53
CA ALA A 565 -13.41 -19.85 -38.32
C ALA A 565 -13.49 -21.17 -39.14
N ASP A 566 -12.55 -21.39 -40.07
CA ASP A 566 -12.49 -22.53 -40.99
C ASP A 566 -11.41 -23.56 -40.60
N ALA A 567 -10.86 -23.51 -39.38
CA ALA A 567 -9.67 -24.29 -38.98
C ALA A 567 -9.92 -25.75 -38.53
N GLY A 568 -11.07 -26.35 -38.85
CA GLY A 568 -11.37 -27.73 -38.46
C GLY A 568 -11.43 -27.96 -36.95
N VAL A 569 -11.81 -26.93 -36.17
CA VAL A 569 -12.07 -27.03 -34.73
C VAL A 569 -13.50 -26.59 -34.46
N ARG A 570 -14.25 -27.42 -33.73
CA ARG A 570 -15.63 -27.18 -33.32
C ARG A 570 -15.72 -27.12 -31.81
N TYR A 571 -16.36 -26.07 -31.30
CA TYR A 571 -16.65 -25.93 -29.89
C TYR A 571 -18.01 -26.50 -29.55
N GLN A 572 -18.09 -27.23 -28.44
CA GLN A 572 -19.33 -27.78 -27.93
C GLN A 572 -19.53 -27.35 -26.48
N ALA A 573 -20.42 -26.39 -26.27
CA ALA A 573 -20.85 -25.88 -24.97
C ALA A 573 -22.38 -26.01 -24.84
N PRO A 574 -22.91 -26.70 -23.81
CA PRO A 574 -22.19 -27.57 -22.87
C PRO A 574 -21.55 -28.76 -23.57
N ALA A 575 -20.47 -29.29 -23.01
CA ALA A 575 -19.86 -30.53 -23.47
C ALA A 575 -20.82 -31.71 -23.33
N GLN A 576 -20.76 -32.68 -24.26
CA GLN A 576 -21.50 -33.94 -24.16
C GLN A 576 -20.68 -34.96 -23.36
N VAL A 577 -20.88 -34.95 -22.04
CA VAL A 577 -20.20 -35.83 -21.08
C VAL A 577 -21.23 -36.45 -20.12
N ASP A 578 -20.86 -37.54 -19.46
CA ASP A 578 -21.66 -38.05 -18.34
C ASP A 578 -21.52 -37.16 -17.10
N ALA A 579 -22.40 -37.36 -16.12
CA ALA A 579 -22.44 -36.53 -14.90
C ALA A 579 -21.15 -36.63 -14.07
N ASP A 580 -20.54 -37.82 -14.02
CA ASP A 580 -19.31 -38.04 -13.23
C ASP A 580 -18.14 -37.24 -13.82
N LEU A 581 -18.00 -37.22 -15.15
CA LEU A 581 -16.97 -36.43 -15.82
C LEU A 581 -17.25 -34.93 -15.75
N ASP A 582 -18.52 -34.49 -15.88
CA ASP A 582 -18.89 -33.08 -15.70
C ASP A 582 -18.50 -32.57 -14.30
N ASP A 583 -18.87 -33.32 -13.25
CA ASP A 583 -18.55 -33.01 -11.86
C ASP A 583 -17.03 -33.01 -11.62
N ALA A 584 -16.30 -33.96 -12.22
CA ALA A 584 -14.85 -34.03 -12.12
C ALA A 584 -14.18 -32.81 -12.76
N LEU A 585 -14.62 -32.37 -13.95
CA LEU A 585 -14.10 -31.20 -14.65
C LEU A 585 -14.38 -29.91 -13.86
N ARG A 586 -15.61 -29.71 -13.39
CA ARG A 586 -15.99 -28.54 -12.58
C ARG A 586 -15.22 -28.48 -11.27
N SER A 587 -15.10 -29.62 -10.58
CA SER A 587 -14.36 -29.72 -9.32
C SER A 587 -12.88 -29.43 -9.51
N ALA A 588 -12.26 -29.98 -10.55
CA ALA A 588 -10.86 -29.73 -10.89
C ALA A 588 -10.63 -28.25 -11.23
N ALA A 589 -11.51 -27.65 -12.04
CA ALA A 589 -11.43 -26.23 -12.39
C ALA A 589 -11.54 -25.33 -11.15
N GLN A 590 -12.53 -25.57 -10.28
CA GLN A 590 -12.72 -24.78 -9.07
C GLN A 590 -11.55 -24.92 -8.09
N ALA A 591 -11.00 -26.14 -7.95
CA ALA A 591 -9.85 -26.37 -7.09
C ALA A 591 -8.59 -25.68 -7.64
N ALA A 592 -8.36 -25.72 -8.96
CA ALA A 592 -7.25 -25.02 -9.60
C ALA A 592 -7.37 -23.50 -9.44
N PHE A 593 -8.56 -22.94 -9.66
CA PHE A 593 -8.87 -21.52 -9.44
C PHE A 593 -8.49 -21.06 -8.03
N ARG A 594 -8.91 -21.81 -7.00
CA ARG A 594 -8.56 -21.53 -5.61
C ARG A 594 -7.07 -21.69 -5.32
N ALA A 595 -6.44 -22.75 -5.84
CA ALA A 595 -5.01 -23.02 -5.64
C ALA A 595 -4.11 -21.91 -6.21
N LEU A 596 -4.55 -21.28 -7.30
CA LEU A 596 -3.84 -20.20 -7.97
C LEU A 596 -4.13 -18.81 -7.39
N GLY A 597 -5.00 -18.70 -6.38
CA GLY A 597 -5.41 -17.42 -5.80
C GLY A 597 -6.19 -16.53 -6.79
N CYS A 598 -6.82 -17.13 -7.80
CA CYS A 598 -7.64 -16.39 -8.75
C CYS A 598 -8.90 -15.83 -8.06
N ARG A 599 -9.43 -14.72 -8.60
CA ARG A 599 -10.66 -14.08 -8.13
C ARG A 599 -11.47 -13.51 -9.28
N ASP A 600 -12.77 -13.36 -9.06
CA ASP A 600 -13.82 -12.89 -9.98
C ASP A 600 -14.03 -13.78 -11.21
N VAL A 601 -12.98 -14.01 -12.01
CA VAL A 601 -13.07 -14.70 -13.29
C VAL A 601 -11.79 -15.45 -13.63
N ALA A 602 -11.94 -16.66 -14.18
CA ALA A 602 -10.90 -17.32 -14.95
C ALA A 602 -11.48 -18.37 -15.89
N ARG A 603 -10.67 -18.79 -16.84
CA ARG A 603 -10.90 -19.98 -17.68
C ARG A 603 -9.82 -21.01 -17.33
N ILE A 604 -10.24 -22.23 -17.03
CA ILE A 604 -9.32 -23.33 -16.71
C ILE A 604 -9.36 -24.35 -17.84
N ASP A 605 -8.20 -24.59 -18.45
CA ASP A 605 -8.05 -25.58 -19.51
C ASP A 605 -7.61 -26.91 -18.90
N LEU A 606 -8.36 -27.95 -19.26
CA LEU A 606 -8.23 -29.32 -18.78
C LEU A 606 -8.09 -30.25 -19.98
N ARG A 607 -7.30 -31.30 -19.83
CA ARG A 607 -7.21 -32.36 -20.85
C ARG A 607 -7.18 -33.73 -20.20
N LEU A 608 -7.86 -34.68 -20.82
CA LEU A 608 -7.90 -36.05 -20.32
C LEU A 608 -6.64 -36.81 -20.73
N ASP A 609 -6.17 -37.67 -19.84
CA ASP A 609 -5.17 -38.68 -20.21
C ASP A 609 -5.81 -39.90 -20.90
N ALA A 610 -4.99 -40.91 -21.20
CA ALA A 610 -5.45 -42.15 -21.82
C ALA A 610 -6.39 -43.00 -20.93
N ALA A 611 -6.43 -42.73 -19.61
CA ALA A 611 -7.34 -43.37 -18.67
C ALA A 611 -8.65 -42.57 -18.49
N GLY A 612 -8.77 -41.39 -19.12
CA GLY A 612 -9.92 -40.51 -18.99
C GLY A 612 -9.88 -39.61 -17.76
N GLU A 613 -8.75 -39.52 -17.05
CA GLU A 613 -8.62 -38.63 -15.89
C GLU A 613 -8.29 -37.20 -16.33
N ALA A 614 -8.91 -36.20 -15.70
CA ALA A 614 -8.68 -34.79 -16.03
C ALA A 614 -7.37 -34.25 -15.43
N HIS A 615 -6.57 -33.59 -16.25
CA HIS A 615 -5.34 -32.90 -15.87
C HIS A 615 -5.41 -31.41 -16.18
N PHE A 616 -4.91 -30.59 -15.27
CA PHE A 616 -4.71 -29.16 -15.45
C PHE A 616 -3.64 -28.87 -16.51
N ILE A 617 -3.99 -28.02 -17.49
CA ILE A 617 -3.10 -27.58 -18.56
C ILE A 617 -2.66 -26.14 -18.35
N GLU A 618 -3.63 -25.22 -18.23
CA GLU A 618 -3.37 -23.80 -17.99
C GLU A 618 -4.57 -23.10 -17.32
N CYS A 619 -4.28 -21.95 -16.71
CA CYS A 619 -5.28 -21.03 -16.18
C CYS A 619 -5.14 -19.72 -16.93
N ASN A 620 -6.27 -19.19 -17.40
CA ASN A 620 -6.35 -17.86 -17.98
C ASN A 620 -7.29 -16.98 -17.13
N PRO A 621 -6.74 -16.14 -16.23
CA PRO A 621 -7.53 -15.25 -15.39
C PRO A 621 -7.87 -13.90 -16.06
N LEU A 622 -7.42 -13.67 -17.31
CA LEU A 622 -7.83 -12.59 -18.20
C LEU A 622 -8.44 -13.18 -19.49
N PRO A 623 -9.53 -13.95 -19.40
CA PRO A 623 -10.08 -14.62 -20.57
C PRO A 623 -10.60 -13.59 -21.57
N GLY A 624 -10.47 -13.88 -22.86
CA GLY A 624 -11.02 -13.03 -23.91
C GLY A 624 -12.53 -12.82 -23.73
N LEU A 625 -13.00 -11.62 -24.10
CA LEU A 625 -14.41 -11.20 -23.93
C LEU A 625 -15.05 -10.74 -25.25
N SER A 626 -14.60 -11.29 -26.37
CA SER A 626 -15.17 -10.99 -27.69
C SER A 626 -16.51 -11.72 -27.87
N PRO A 627 -17.64 -11.00 -28.07
CA PRO A 627 -18.95 -11.61 -28.22
C PRO A 627 -19.01 -12.64 -29.35
N GLY A 628 -19.57 -13.82 -29.08
CA GLY A 628 -19.75 -14.87 -30.08
C GLY A 628 -18.46 -15.57 -30.54
N TRP A 629 -17.30 -15.20 -29.99
CA TRP A 629 -16.01 -15.78 -30.37
C TRP A 629 -15.22 -16.28 -29.16
N SER A 630 -15.16 -15.52 -28.07
CA SER A 630 -14.37 -15.93 -26.91
C SER A 630 -15.05 -17.05 -26.10
N ASP A 631 -14.26 -18.05 -25.70
CA ASP A 631 -14.68 -19.23 -24.95
C ASP A 631 -15.60 -18.90 -23.78
N LEU A 632 -15.23 -17.93 -22.93
CA LEU A 632 -16.04 -17.56 -21.77
C LEU A 632 -17.42 -17.02 -22.18
N CYS A 633 -17.50 -16.25 -23.27
CA CYS A 633 -18.77 -15.75 -23.79
C CYS A 633 -19.62 -16.88 -24.39
N MET A 634 -19.01 -17.86 -25.07
CA MET A 634 -19.72 -19.03 -25.60
C MET A 634 -20.26 -19.93 -24.48
N ILE A 635 -19.44 -20.19 -23.46
CA ILE A 635 -19.84 -20.96 -22.27
C ILE A 635 -20.99 -20.27 -21.53
N ALA A 636 -20.88 -18.96 -21.29
CA ALA A 636 -21.93 -18.19 -20.62
C ALA A 636 -23.24 -18.22 -21.43
N ALA A 637 -23.18 -18.03 -22.75
CA ALA A 637 -24.36 -18.09 -23.60
C ALA A 637 -25.04 -19.46 -23.60
N ALA A 638 -24.26 -20.55 -23.55
CA ALA A 638 -24.77 -21.91 -23.44
C ALA A 638 -25.52 -22.17 -22.12
N GLU A 639 -25.14 -21.46 -21.05
CA GLU A 639 -25.82 -21.47 -19.74
C GLU A 639 -26.97 -20.43 -19.66
N GLY A 640 -27.35 -19.81 -20.79
CA GLY A 640 -28.42 -18.83 -20.87
C GLY A 640 -28.06 -17.44 -20.33
N ILE A 641 -26.76 -17.16 -20.14
CA ILE A 641 -26.25 -15.89 -19.66
C ILE A 641 -25.84 -15.06 -20.89
N ASP A 642 -26.58 -14.00 -21.16
CA ASP A 642 -26.26 -13.10 -22.26
C ASP A 642 -24.98 -12.28 -21.97
N TYR A 643 -24.46 -11.62 -23.02
CA TYR A 643 -23.20 -10.87 -22.91
C TYR A 643 -23.25 -9.76 -21.85
N ALA A 644 -24.39 -9.05 -21.76
CA ALA A 644 -24.57 -7.99 -20.77
C ALA A 644 -24.61 -8.56 -19.33
N GLY A 645 -25.27 -9.71 -19.12
CA GLY A 645 -25.30 -10.44 -17.86
C GLY A 645 -23.91 -10.95 -17.45
N LEU A 646 -23.12 -11.44 -18.41
CA LEU A 646 -21.72 -11.82 -18.17
C LEU A 646 -20.90 -10.61 -17.70
N VAL A 647 -20.91 -9.50 -18.46
CA VAL A 647 -20.18 -8.28 -18.10
C VAL A 647 -20.65 -7.73 -16.74
N ALA A 648 -21.95 -7.79 -16.45
CA ALA A 648 -22.50 -7.43 -15.15
C ALA A 648 -21.95 -8.29 -14.01
N GLY A 649 -21.87 -9.61 -14.22
CA GLY A 649 -21.25 -10.55 -13.27
C GLY A 649 -19.78 -10.25 -13.03
N LEU A 650 -19.03 -9.87 -14.08
CA LEU A 650 -17.61 -9.54 -13.96
C LEU A 650 -17.35 -8.24 -13.19
N VAL A 651 -18.18 -7.22 -13.41
CA VAL A 651 -18.00 -5.91 -12.77
C VAL A 651 -18.57 -5.85 -11.34
N ALA A 652 -19.55 -6.70 -11.01
CA ALA A 652 -20.25 -6.69 -9.73
C ALA A 652 -19.33 -6.85 -8.50
N PRO A 653 -18.39 -7.81 -8.44
CA PRO A 653 -17.45 -7.92 -7.32
C PRO A 653 -16.57 -6.69 -7.14
N ALA A 654 -16.07 -6.10 -8.24
CA ALA A 654 -15.25 -4.90 -8.20
C ALA A 654 -16.04 -3.67 -7.72
N LEU A 655 -17.31 -3.54 -8.14
CA LEU A 655 -18.22 -2.53 -7.61
C LEU A 655 -18.46 -2.70 -6.11
N ALA A 656 -18.68 -3.93 -5.65
CA ALA A 656 -18.87 -4.21 -4.23
C ALA A 656 -17.63 -3.84 -3.40
N ARG A 657 -16.42 -4.17 -3.89
CA ARG A 657 -15.14 -3.73 -3.27
C ARG A 657 -14.99 -2.21 -3.26
N ALA A 658 -15.55 -1.51 -4.25
CA ALA A 658 -15.59 -0.05 -4.31
C ALA A 658 -16.72 0.59 -3.45
N GLY A 659 -17.49 -0.19 -2.69
CA GLY A 659 -18.62 0.31 -1.89
C GLY A 659 -19.82 0.75 -2.73
N HIS A 660 -19.93 0.25 -3.97
CA HIS A 660 -21.02 0.53 -4.90
C HIS A 660 -21.86 -0.73 -5.17
N SER A 661 -23.12 -0.55 -5.56
CA SER A 661 -23.99 -1.63 -6.04
C SER A 661 -24.44 -1.31 -7.46
N LEU A 662 -24.68 -2.35 -8.26
CA LEU A 662 -25.29 -2.17 -9.58
C LEU A 662 -26.64 -1.45 -9.42
N PRO A 663 -26.95 -0.44 -10.25
CA PRO A 663 -28.28 0.15 -10.29
C PRO A 663 -29.31 -0.95 -10.51
N SER A 664 -30.41 -0.97 -9.75
CA SER A 664 -31.49 -1.92 -9.98
C SER A 664 -31.96 -1.77 -11.43
N LEU A 665 -31.74 -2.79 -12.26
CA LEU A 665 -32.32 -2.86 -13.60
C LEU A 665 -33.84 -2.83 -13.40
N GLY A 666 -34.44 -1.68 -13.73
CA GLY A 666 -35.86 -1.45 -13.54
C GLY A 666 -36.69 -2.40 -14.41
N GLY A 667 -37.12 -3.52 -13.82
CA GLY A 667 -38.34 -4.27 -14.10
C GLY A 667 -38.50 -4.95 -15.46
N SER A 668 -38.38 -6.29 -15.48
CA SER A 668 -39.54 -7.18 -15.46
C SER A 668 -39.11 -8.63 -15.21
N GLY A 669 -39.81 -9.34 -14.32
CA GLY A 669 -39.61 -10.77 -14.08
C GLY A 669 -39.06 -11.11 -12.70
N ARG A 670 -39.93 -11.11 -11.69
CA ARG A 670 -39.71 -11.91 -10.47
C ARG A 670 -39.59 -13.38 -10.88
N ALA A 671 -38.39 -13.94 -10.86
CA ALA A 671 -38.22 -15.38 -10.64
C ALA A 671 -37.96 -15.57 -9.14
N ARG A 672 -38.86 -16.30 -8.49
CA ARG A 672 -38.85 -16.55 -7.04
C ARG A 672 -37.61 -17.34 -6.67
N VAL A 673 -36.91 -16.89 -5.64
CA VAL A 673 -36.02 -17.74 -4.84
C VAL A 673 -36.91 -18.67 -4.03
N ASN A 674 -36.88 -19.96 -4.38
CA ASN A 674 -37.15 -21.10 -3.52
C ASN A 674 -36.11 -22.16 -3.87
#